data_AF-A0AAJ2ZHV8-F1
#
_entry.id   AF-A0AAJ2ZHV8-F1
#
_cell.length_a   1.000
_cell.length_b   1.000
_cell.length_c   1.000
_cell.angle_alpha   90.00
_cell.angle_beta   90.00
_cell.angle_gamma   90.00
#
_symmetry.space_group_name_H-M   'P 1'
#
loop_
_entity.id
_entity.type
_entity.pdbx_description
1 polymer ?
#
loop_
_entity_poly.entity_id
_entity_poly.type
_entity_poly.pdbx_seq_one_letter_code
_entity_poly.pdbx_strand_id
1 'polypeptide(L)'
;MTTPTVVSGTLDIGGMTCASCVRRVERALSRVEGVEAAQVNLATETARVVYDPARVAPPALTAAVERAGYTATVPADEPREPGGTPAPAADEDADRARAEEREVTRLKRTWQLTLATGLSMMVLMYLPLSIDAMDWLMPALLVVATVVQFGAGRPFYRAAWAAARHGGVNMHTLVALGTTVAYGYSAFVTLWPAAAERLGLPLHVYFEISVVVIALVLTGRWMEARARRQTGAAIGALLGLRPRTAWVLRDGAEAEVPVDQVVVGDLVRVRPGEKVPVDGTVVEGASTVDESMLTGESLPVSKTVGDVLIGSTVNRTGSVVLRATAVGQDTTLAQIVRLVREAQGGKAPMQRLVDSVSAWFVPAVLGLALLTFAVWALAGPADGRLTFGIGTAIAVLIIACPCALGLATPTAIMVGTGKAAELGILISGGDALEQARRITTVVLDKTGTLTRGRPDVTALHVVDGVDADQLLAYAAAAETGSEHPLGEAIVRHARARDLAVAAAESFEAVPGHGIEARVEGRAVLVGNAALMGRHGVDVTALSDRVAGVAATGGTPVYLAVDGRLAGVAGIADTLRPESVDAVAQLQALGLQVWMLTGDNRVTAEVVAREVGISQVIADVRPEEKAARVAALQERGAVVAMVGDGINDAPALARADLGIAIGTGTDVAIAASDITLVGGDLRGIVSAIALSRRTVTTIKQGLGWAFGYNALLIPVAAGVLYPAWGILLDPSLAAAAMAMSSVSVVTNALRLRRFRRPETAAALRPRLGARLGEWAYLTGVAALALAVGAGFTALSRTDAAARGMNGVLAWTQNTGMPMRPAMSTMMTAETEPVDAEDAGVRVDVRLPADVLPGRPATIRVRITDAESGRPVRDVGRSHDAWMHLIAVRDDLASFAHVHPQPAARPGEFDVTLTFPTPGRYIVHTEFRRKGELTDVLQRHDLVVGDPAEVIHQRPVVSGRQQVVDGVRVTLDGTANVGGSRFTYRFADAATGRPLTGLRPYLAAAGHVVVMSAAGDSFAHEHAETVDADGQPVFALPGQTYGPDLDLHADFPRPGRYRLWGQFRLADGHVITVPFTVDAR
;
A
#
# COMPACT_ATOMS: atom_id res chain seq x y z
N MET A 1 3.30 27.19 -47.45
CA MET A 1 3.50 26.10 -46.47
C MET A 1 2.34 26.18 -45.49
N THR A 2 1.37 25.29 -45.63
CA THR A 2 0.24 25.16 -44.69
C THR A 2 0.77 24.57 -43.40
N THR A 3 0.65 25.30 -42.30
CA THR A 3 0.94 24.84 -40.94
C THR A 3 0.12 23.57 -40.68
N PRO A 4 0.71 22.43 -40.25
CA PRO A 4 -0.06 21.24 -39.96
C PRO A 4 -1.05 21.55 -38.83
N THR A 5 -2.34 21.34 -39.08
CA THR A 5 -3.40 21.54 -38.09
C THR A 5 -3.38 20.35 -37.13
N VAL A 6 -2.62 20.47 -36.05
CA VAL A 6 -2.53 19.43 -35.02
C VAL A 6 -3.77 19.48 -34.14
N VAL A 7 -4.38 18.32 -33.87
CA VAL A 7 -5.63 18.22 -33.10
C VAL A 7 -5.40 17.34 -31.87
N SER A 8 -6.04 17.68 -30.75
CA SER A 8 -6.01 16.88 -29.52
C SER A 8 -7.22 15.97 -29.47
N GLY A 9 -7.02 14.65 -29.44
CA GLY A 9 -8.06 13.64 -29.19
C GLY A 9 -7.87 12.91 -27.87
N THR A 10 -8.96 12.32 -27.35
CA THR A 10 -8.95 11.50 -26.14
C THR A 10 -9.33 10.06 -26.49
N LEU A 11 -8.71 9.08 -25.84
CA LEU A 11 -9.04 7.66 -25.92
C LEU A 11 -9.32 7.14 -24.50
N ASP A 12 -10.38 6.36 -24.31
CA ASP A 12 -10.57 5.56 -23.10
C ASP A 12 -9.73 4.28 -23.22
N ILE A 13 -8.96 3.95 -22.20
CA ILE A 13 -7.93 2.89 -22.19
C ILE A 13 -8.20 1.92 -21.04
N GLY A 14 -8.71 0.72 -21.36
CA GLY A 14 -8.99 -0.31 -20.37
C GLY A 14 -7.80 -1.24 -20.07
N GLY A 15 -7.72 -1.71 -18.82
CA GLY A 15 -6.78 -2.75 -18.40
C GLY A 15 -5.42 -2.26 -17.89
N MET A 16 -5.25 -0.94 -17.72
CA MET A 16 -4.05 -0.38 -17.09
C MET A 16 -4.15 -0.51 -15.56
N THR A 17 -3.10 -1.04 -14.92
CA THR A 17 -3.11 -1.29 -13.47
C THR A 17 -1.95 -0.66 -12.72
N CYS A 18 -0.98 -0.08 -13.43
CA CYS A 18 0.19 0.54 -12.82
C CYS A 18 0.90 1.48 -13.79
N ALA A 19 1.82 2.29 -13.26
CA ALA A 19 2.64 3.23 -14.01
C ALA A 19 3.44 2.62 -15.18
N SER A 20 3.84 1.35 -15.07
CA SER A 20 4.51 0.67 -16.18
C SER A 20 3.59 0.47 -17.39
N CYS A 21 2.29 0.25 -17.16
CA CYS A 21 1.28 0.15 -18.20
C CYS A 21 1.14 1.48 -18.94
N VAL A 22 1.05 2.56 -18.18
CA VAL A 22 0.93 3.93 -18.69
C VAL A 22 2.06 4.28 -19.66
N ARG A 23 3.32 4.10 -19.26
CA ARG A 23 4.49 4.38 -20.12
C ARG A 23 4.53 3.54 -21.37
N ARG A 24 3.99 2.32 -21.32
CA ARG A 24 3.92 1.44 -22.47
C ARG A 24 2.89 1.94 -23.47
N VAL A 25 1.71 2.33 -23.01
CA VAL A 25 0.67 2.94 -23.85
C VAL A 25 1.17 4.26 -24.44
N GLU A 26 1.81 5.12 -23.65
CA GLU A 26 2.43 6.37 -24.15
C GLU A 26 3.47 6.09 -25.23
N ARG A 27 4.43 5.19 -24.97
CA ARG A 27 5.41 4.80 -26.00
C ARG A 27 4.78 4.20 -27.24
N ALA A 28 3.70 3.44 -27.10
CA ALA A 28 3.01 2.84 -28.23
C ALA A 28 2.35 3.92 -29.10
N LEU A 29 1.69 4.90 -28.47
CA LEU A 29 1.05 6.03 -29.13
C LEU A 29 2.07 6.99 -29.74
N SER A 30 3.11 7.38 -29.00
CA SER A 30 4.18 8.27 -29.48
C SER A 30 5.04 7.67 -30.60
N ARG A 31 4.97 6.36 -30.84
CA ARG A 31 5.63 5.69 -31.98
C ARG A 31 4.78 5.67 -33.24
N VAL A 32 3.52 6.07 -33.16
CA VAL A 32 2.65 6.17 -34.33
C VAL A 32 3.04 7.43 -35.10
N GLU A 33 3.35 7.26 -36.38
CA GLU A 33 3.72 8.38 -37.24
C GLU A 33 2.53 9.35 -37.39
N GLY A 34 2.78 10.64 -37.14
CA GLY A 34 1.72 11.66 -37.08
C GLY A 34 1.27 12.03 -35.66
N VAL A 35 1.74 11.35 -34.61
CA VAL A 35 1.52 11.75 -33.21
C VAL A 35 2.68 12.64 -32.74
N GLU A 36 2.37 13.85 -32.26
CA GLU A 36 3.36 14.77 -31.66
C GLU A 36 3.55 14.50 -30.16
N ALA A 37 2.46 14.26 -29.45
CA ALA A 37 2.50 14.01 -28.01
C ALA A 37 1.41 13.02 -27.60
N ALA A 38 1.73 12.14 -26.66
CA ALA A 38 0.75 11.27 -26.03
C ALA A 38 0.98 11.27 -24.52
N GLN A 39 -0.07 11.54 -23.75
CA GLN A 39 -0.08 11.43 -22.30
C GLN A 39 -1.19 10.49 -21.88
N VAL A 40 -0.88 9.57 -20.98
CA VAL A 40 -1.84 8.58 -20.49
C VAL A 40 -2.05 8.79 -19.01
N ASN A 41 -3.31 8.86 -18.60
CA ASN A 41 -3.71 8.97 -17.22
C ASN A 41 -4.26 7.64 -16.71
N LEU A 42 -3.59 7.08 -15.70
CA LEU A 42 -4.03 5.84 -15.07
C LEU A 42 -5.31 6.02 -14.25
N ALA A 43 -5.58 7.22 -13.76
CA ALA A 43 -6.66 7.49 -12.83
C ALA A 43 -8.04 7.63 -13.47
N THR A 44 -8.08 8.25 -14.64
CA THR A 44 -9.27 8.37 -15.48
C THR A 44 -9.34 7.26 -16.52
N GLU A 45 -8.32 6.38 -16.58
CA GLU A 45 -8.18 5.36 -17.61
C GLU A 45 -8.28 5.97 -19.02
N THR A 46 -7.68 7.14 -19.27
CA THR A 46 -7.74 7.83 -20.57
C THR A 46 -6.36 8.18 -21.11
N ALA A 47 -6.24 8.33 -22.43
CA ALA A 47 -5.06 8.84 -23.12
C ALA A 47 -5.42 10.09 -23.92
N ARG A 48 -4.69 11.18 -23.67
CA ARG A 48 -4.74 12.38 -24.51
C ARG A 48 -3.64 12.29 -25.56
N VAL A 49 -4.00 12.44 -26.83
CA VAL A 49 -3.09 12.32 -27.96
C VAL A 49 -3.20 13.58 -28.82
N VAL A 50 -2.08 14.24 -29.04
CA VAL A 50 -1.94 15.36 -29.97
C VAL A 50 -1.39 14.79 -31.27
N TYR A 51 -2.18 14.85 -32.34
CA TYR A 51 -1.85 14.20 -33.61
C TYR A 51 -2.30 15.02 -34.82
N ASP A 52 -1.63 14.80 -35.95
CA ASP A 52 -2.00 15.34 -37.25
C ASP A 52 -3.09 14.44 -37.88
N PRO A 53 -4.36 14.89 -37.97
CA PRO A 53 -5.45 14.10 -38.50
C PRO A 53 -5.29 13.80 -39.99
N ALA A 54 -4.43 14.53 -40.72
CA ALA A 54 -4.09 14.22 -42.10
C ALA A 54 -3.13 13.03 -42.23
N ARG A 55 -2.45 12.64 -41.15
CA ARG A 55 -1.45 11.55 -41.13
C ARG A 55 -1.91 10.32 -40.36
N VAL A 56 -2.72 10.47 -39.32
CA VAL A 56 -3.17 9.35 -38.50
C VAL A 56 -4.64 9.51 -38.10
N ALA A 57 -5.42 8.45 -38.29
CA ALA A 57 -6.82 8.39 -37.88
C ALA A 57 -6.98 7.74 -36.49
N PRO A 58 -8.02 8.08 -35.71
CA PRO A 58 -8.27 7.51 -34.38
C PRO A 58 -8.22 5.96 -34.30
N PRO A 59 -8.69 5.18 -35.30
CA PRO A 59 -8.58 3.71 -35.26
C PRO A 59 -7.14 3.18 -35.27
N ALA A 60 -6.20 3.92 -35.88
CA ALA A 60 -4.79 3.54 -35.86
C ALA A 60 -4.17 3.76 -34.48
N LEU A 61 -4.67 4.77 -33.74
CA LEU A 61 -4.29 5.03 -32.36
C LEU A 61 -4.83 3.94 -31.43
N THR A 62 -6.10 3.55 -31.55
CA THR A 62 -6.67 2.45 -30.75
C THR A 62 -5.95 1.12 -31.04
N ALA A 63 -5.66 0.81 -32.31
CA ALA A 63 -4.90 -0.38 -32.68
C ALA A 63 -3.45 -0.38 -32.11
N ALA A 64 -2.83 0.79 -31.94
CA ALA A 64 -1.51 0.90 -31.30
C ALA A 64 -1.57 0.54 -29.80
N VAL A 65 -2.64 0.95 -29.13
CA VAL A 65 -2.90 0.61 -27.73
C VAL A 65 -3.21 -0.89 -27.58
N GLU A 66 -4.00 -1.46 -28.49
CA GLU A 66 -4.30 -2.90 -28.52
C GLU A 66 -3.05 -3.75 -28.73
N ARG A 67 -2.17 -3.35 -29.65
CA ARG A 67 -0.86 -3.98 -29.84
C ARG A 67 0.04 -3.88 -28.61
N ALA A 68 -0.16 -2.86 -27.76
CA ALA A 68 0.55 -2.71 -26.49
C ALA A 68 -0.03 -3.58 -25.36
N GLY A 69 -1.18 -4.25 -25.60
CA GLY A 69 -1.83 -5.19 -24.69
C GLY A 69 -2.97 -4.61 -23.86
N TYR A 70 -3.57 -3.50 -24.28
CA TYR A 70 -4.65 -2.79 -23.57
C TYR A 70 -5.86 -2.57 -24.50
N THR A 71 -7.06 -2.35 -23.96
CA THR A 71 -8.23 -2.02 -24.79
C THR A 71 -8.32 -0.51 -24.98
N ALA A 72 -8.74 -0.03 -26.15
CA ALA A 72 -8.92 1.41 -26.40
C ALA A 72 -10.21 1.72 -27.16
N THR A 73 -10.94 2.74 -26.72
CA THR A 73 -12.16 3.24 -27.37
C THR A 73 -12.11 4.76 -27.50
N VAL A 74 -12.70 5.32 -28.55
CA VAL A 74 -12.86 6.78 -28.68
C VAL A 74 -14.13 7.19 -27.91
N PRO A 75 -14.06 8.16 -26.98
CA PRO A 75 -15.23 8.67 -26.27
C PRO A 75 -16.27 9.25 -27.24
N ALA A 76 -17.56 9.13 -26.92
CA ALA A 76 -18.67 9.51 -27.81
C ALA A 76 -18.91 11.03 -27.95
N ASP A 77 -17.94 11.87 -27.55
CA ASP A 77 -18.10 13.31 -27.30
C ASP A 77 -17.72 14.25 -28.46
N GLU A 78 -17.55 13.74 -29.69
CA GLU A 78 -17.46 14.63 -30.87
C GLU A 78 -18.86 15.12 -31.31
N PRO A 79 -19.00 16.37 -31.78
CA PRO A 79 -20.28 17.03 -32.03
C PRO A 79 -21.13 16.24 -33.04
N ARG A 80 -22.19 15.62 -32.53
CA ARG A 80 -23.24 14.97 -33.32
C ARG A 80 -24.04 16.04 -34.06
N GLU A 81 -24.38 15.76 -35.32
CA GLU A 81 -25.28 16.60 -36.12
C GLU A 81 -26.58 16.93 -35.35
N PRO A 82 -27.10 18.16 -35.47
CA PRO A 82 -28.30 18.60 -34.77
C PRO A 82 -29.53 17.86 -35.32
N GLY A 83 -29.99 16.84 -34.60
CA GLY A 83 -31.20 16.10 -34.96
C GLY A 83 -31.49 14.82 -34.18
N GLY A 84 -30.55 14.30 -33.38
CA GLY A 84 -30.79 13.16 -32.51
C GLY A 84 -31.21 13.59 -31.10
N THR A 85 -32.32 13.05 -30.60
CA THR A 85 -32.77 13.20 -29.20
C THR A 85 -31.62 12.84 -28.25
N PRO A 86 -31.17 13.74 -27.35
CA PRO A 86 -30.06 13.44 -26.46
C PRO A 86 -30.49 12.38 -25.43
N ALA A 87 -29.69 11.33 -25.26
CA ALA A 87 -29.67 10.61 -23.99
C ALA A 87 -28.95 11.51 -22.97
N PRO A 88 -29.47 11.66 -21.73
CA PRO A 88 -28.94 12.62 -20.78
C PRO A 88 -27.54 12.18 -20.29
N ALA A 89 -26.54 13.05 -20.44
CA ALA A 89 -25.17 12.86 -19.92
C ALA A 89 -25.12 12.58 -18.39
N ALA A 90 -26.20 12.87 -17.67
CA ALA A 90 -26.36 12.53 -16.25
C ALA A 90 -26.45 11.02 -15.98
N ASP A 91 -26.88 10.19 -16.94
CA ASP A 91 -26.96 8.73 -16.77
C ASP A 91 -25.59 8.05 -16.91
N GLU A 92 -24.70 8.55 -17.79
CA GLU A 92 -23.36 7.97 -17.99
C GLU A 92 -22.44 8.18 -16.78
N ASP A 93 -22.46 9.36 -16.17
CA ASP A 93 -21.68 9.66 -14.97
C ASP A 93 -22.22 8.89 -13.73
N ALA A 94 -23.55 8.72 -13.64
CA ALA A 94 -24.17 7.89 -12.60
C ALA A 94 -23.81 6.40 -12.79
N ASP A 95 -23.75 5.91 -14.02
CA ASP A 95 -23.37 4.55 -14.34
C ASP A 95 -21.87 4.29 -14.12
N ARG A 96 -21.00 5.26 -14.41
CA ARG A 96 -19.58 5.24 -13.99
C ARG A 96 -19.44 5.18 -12.47
N ALA A 97 -20.15 6.02 -11.72
CA ALA A 97 -20.12 6.01 -10.26
C ALA A 97 -20.62 4.68 -9.66
N ARG A 98 -21.64 4.06 -10.28
CA ARG A 98 -22.14 2.72 -9.92
C ARG A 98 -21.13 1.62 -10.29
N ALA A 99 -20.43 1.73 -11.42
CA ALA A 99 -19.39 0.79 -11.82
C ALA A 99 -18.20 0.84 -10.84
N GLU A 100 -17.74 2.04 -10.47
CA GLU A 100 -16.73 2.24 -9.44
C GLU A 100 -17.18 1.68 -8.08
N GLU A 101 -18.46 1.83 -7.72
CA GLU A 101 -19.01 1.24 -6.49
C GLU A 101 -18.90 -0.28 -6.47
N ARG A 102 -19.29 -0.89 -7.59
CA ARG A 102 -19.26 -2.34 -7.76
C ARG A 102 -17.82 -2.83 -7.71
N GLU A 103 -16.88 -2.12 -8.32
CA GLU A 103 -15.46 -2.45 -8.24
C GLU A 103 -14.92 -2.37 -6.81
N VAL A 104 -15.14 -1.25 -6.10
CA VAL A 104 -14.69 -1.07 -4.71
C VAL A 104 -15.31 -2.14 -3.81
N THR A 105 -16.59 -2.46 -3.99
CA THR A 105 -17.28 -3.48 -3.18
C THR A 105 -16.78 -4.89 -3.50
N ARG A 106 -16.54 -5.18 -4.78
CA ARG A 106 -15.96 -6.45 -5.22
C ARG A 106 -14.56 -6.63 -4.64
N LEU A 107 -13.68 -5.65 -4.81
CA LEU A 107 -12.33 -5.66 -4.24
C LEU A 107 -12.39 -5.84 -2.71
N LYS A 108 -13.31 -5.13 -2.04
CA LYS A 108 -13.54 -5.26 -0.59
C LYS A 108 -13.81 -6.71 -0.19
N ARG A 109 -14.82 -7.32 -0.82
CA ARG A 109 -15.21 -8.70 -0.53
C ARG A 109 -14.08 -9.67 -0.86
N THR A 110 -13.43 -9.51 -2.01
CA THR A 110 -12.36 -10.41 -2.45
C THR A 110 -11.17 -10.36 -1.49
N TRP A 111 -10.66 -9.18 -1.10
CA TRP A 111 -9.52 -9.12 -0.18
C TRP A 111 -9.88 -9.64 1.22
N GLN A 112 -11.08 -9.33 1.73
CA GLN A 112 -11.52 -9.80 3.04
C GLN A 112 -11.62 -11.32 3.08
N LEU A 113 -12.23 -11.91 2.06
CA LEU A 113 -12.40 -13.37 1.97
C LEU A 113 -11.04 -14.05 1.79
N THR A 114 -10.18 -13.51 0.92
CA THR A 114 -8.80 -14.00 0.72
C THR A 114 -7.97 -13.90 2.00
N LEU A 115 -8.05 -12.78 2.73
CA LEU A 115 -7.32 -12.59 3.99
C LEU A 115 -7.85 -13.52 5.08
N ALA A 116 -9.17 -13.64 5.22
CA ALA A 116 -9.78 -14.56 6.16
C ALA A 116 -9.34 -15.99 5.87
N THR A 117 -9.39 -16.43 4.61
CA THR A 117 -8.87 -17.74 4.19
C THR A 117 -7.39 -17.90 4.53
N GLY A 118 -6.54 -16.92 4.19
CA GLY A 118 -5.10 -16.98 4.49
C GLY A 118 -4.80 -17.04 5.99
N LEU A 119 -5.48 -16.25 6.81
CA LEU A 119 -5.35 -16.27 8.26
C LEU A 119 -5.88 -17.57 8.87
N SER A 120 -7.00 -18.09 8.36
CA SER A 120 -7.53 -19.40 8.78
C SER A 120 -6.55 -20.52 8.45
N MET A 121 -5.95 -20.51 7.25
CA MET A 121 -4.90 -21.46 6.88
C MET A 121 -3.70 -21.32 7.80
N MET A 122 -3.23 -20.09 8.06
CA MET A 122 -2.12 -19.82 8.97
C MET A 122 -2.41 -20.38 10.37
N VAL A 123 -3.57 -20.06 10.96
CA VAL A 123 -3.98 -20.59 12.26
C VAL A 123 -3.98 -22.11 12.26
N LEU A 124 -4.61 -22.72 11.25
CA LEU A 124 -4.72 -24.17 11.12
C LEU A 124 -3.35 -24.87 11.01
N MET A 125 -2.37 -24.19 10.40
CA MET A 125 -0.98 -24.67 10.28
C MET A 125 -0.16 -24.56 11.56
N TYR A 126 -0.54 -23.68 12.47
CA TYR A 126 0.09 -23.55 13.80
C TYR A 126 -0.60 -24.38 14.88
N LEU A 127 -1.76 -24.99 14.60
CA LEU A 127 -2.45 -25.89 15.51
C LEU A 127 -1.74 -27.27 15.53
N PRO A 128 -1.52 -27.88 16.71
CA PRO A 128 -1.06 -29.25 16.83
C PRO A 128 -2.24 -30.20 16.52
N LEU A 129 -2.38 -30.57 15.24
CA LEU A 129 -3.44 -31.47 14.75
C LEU A 129 -2.92 -32.92 14.68
N SER A 130 -3.82 -33.90 14.87
CA SER A 130 -3.49 -35.32 14.76
C SER A 130 -3.15 -35.73 13.32
N ILE A 131 -2.41 -36.83 13.16
CA ILE A 131 -1.94 -37.35 11.87
C ILE A 131 -3.11 -37.64 10.92
N ASP A 132 -4.22 -38.20 11.42
CA ASP A 132 -5.46 -38.46 10.66
C ASP A 132 -6.06 -37.20 10.02
N ALA A 133 -5.90 -36.04 10.68
CA ALA A 133 -6.38 -34.79 10.14
C ALA A 133 -5.53 -34.34 8.94
N MET A 134 -4.23 -34.68 8.90
CA MET A 134 -3.31 -34.20 7.86
C MET A 134 -3.55 -34.82 6.48
N ASP A 135 -4.00 -36.07 6.43
CA ASP A 135 -4.22 -36.83 5.18
C ASP A 135 -5.23 -36.17 4.23
N TRP A 136 -6.32 -35.62 4.78
CA TRP A 136 -7.32 -34.90 3.99
C TRP A 136 -7.08 -33.38 4.00
N LEU A 137 -6.46 -32.86 5.06
CA LEU A 137 -6.30 -31.42 5.23
C LEU A 137 -5.26 -30.82 4.28
N MET A 138 -4.13 -31.48 4.05
CA MET A 138 -3.08 -30.96 3.15
C MET A 138 -3.57 -30.85 1.69
N PRO A 139 -4.26 -31.86 1.11
CA PRO A 139 -4.94 -31.71 -0.18
C PRO A 139 -6.02 -30.61 -0.17
N ALA A 140 -6.79 -30.48 0.93
CA ALA A 140 -7.80 -29.43 1.05
C ALA A 140 -7.16 -28.02 1.03
N LEU A 141 -6.06 -27.83 1.76
CA LEU A 141 -5.28 -26.58 1.75
C LEU A 141 -4.73 -26.26 0.36
N LEU A 142 -4.24 -27.27 -0.38
CA LEU A 142 -3.82 -27.11 -1.78
C LEU A 142 -4.98 -26.63 -2.66
N VAL A 143 -6.16 -27.24 -2.56
CA VAL A 143 -7.35 -26.84 -3.35
C VAL A 143 -7.74 -25.40 -3.04
N VAL A 144 -7.86 -25.06 -1.75
CA VAL A 144 -8.20 -23.70 -1.31
C VAL A 144 -7.17 -22.69 -1.78
N ALA A 145 -5.87 -22.98 -1.60
CA ALA A 145 -4.78 -22.13 -2.08
C ALA A 145 -4.83 -21.94 -3.59
N THR A 146 -5.11 -23.00 -4.35
CA THR A 146 -5.22 -22.95 -5.83
C THR A 146 -6.34 -22.04 -6.29
N VAL A 147 -7.53 -22.14 -5.65
CA VAL A 147 -8.69 -21.29 -5.95
C VAL A 147 -8.35 -19.82 -5.69
N VAL A 148 -7.67 -19.52 -4.58
CA VAL A 148 -7.26 -18.15 -4.28
C VAL A 148 -6.16 -17.66 -5.24
N GLN A 149 -5.13 -18.48 -5.47
CA GLN A 149 -3.98 -18.15 -6.31
C GLN A 149 -4.40 -17.74 -7.72
N PHE A 150 -5.21 -18.56 -8.37
CA PHE A 150 -5.60 -18.37 -9.76
C PHE A 150 -6.95 -17.68 -9.92
N GLY A 151 -7.78 -17.61 -8.88
CA GLY A 151 -9.03 -16.86 -8.84
C GLY A 151 -8.79 -15.39 -8.45
N ALA A 152 -8.46 -15.16 -7.18
CA ALA A 152 -8.22 -13.80 -6.65
C ALA A 152 -6.93 -13.19 -7.21
N GLY A 153 -5.89 -13.99 -7.43
CA GLY A 153 -4.61 -13.53 -8.01
C GLY A 153 -4.60 -13.35 -9.53
N ARG A 154 -5.66 -13.76 -10.25
CA ARG A 154 -5.76 -13.68 -11.73
C ARG A 154 -5.33 -12.33 -12.34
N PRO A 155 -5.71 -11.17 -11.78
CA PRO A 155 -5.32 -9.88 -12.36
C PRO A 155 -3.80 -9.69 -12.39
N PHE A 156 -3.09 -10.19 -11.38
CA PHE A 156 -1.64 -10.05 -11.26
C PHE A 156 -0.90 -10.90 -12.29
N TYR A 157 -1.34 -12.15 -12.49
CA TYR A 157 -0.79 -13.03 -13.51
C TYR A 157 -1.00 -12.48 -14.92
N ARG A 158 -2.19 -11.96 -15.23
CA ARG A 158 -2.48 -11.34 -16.53
C ARG A 158 -1.58 -10.14 -16.79
N ALA A 159 -1.44 -9.26 -15.80
CA ALA A 159 -0.60 -8.06 -15.92
C ALA A 159 0.89 -8.40 -16.00
N ALA A 160 1.37 -9.40 -15.24
CA ALA A 160 2.75 -9.88 -15.30
C ALA A 160 3.07 -10.52 -16.66
N TRP A 161 2.17 -11.36 -17.18
CA TRP A 161 2.31 -11.99 -18.49
C TRP A 161 2.29 -10.98 -19.63
N ALA A 162 1.39 -10.00 -19.57
CA ALA A 162 1.38 -8.88 -20.51
C ALA A 162 2.69 -8.09 -20.42
N ALA A 163 3.21 -7.80 -19.23
CA ALA A 163 4.50 -7.11 -19.07
C ALA A 163 5.64 -7.89 -19.75
N ALA A 164 5.74 -9.20 -19.45
CA ALA A 164 6.78 -10.09 -19.96
C ALA A 164 6.73 -10.25 -21.49
N ARG A 165 5.54 -10.43 -22.09
CA ARG A 165 5.39 -10.58 -23.55
C ARG A 165 5.93 -9.41 -24.36
N HIS A 166 6.04 -8.22 -23.77
CA HIS A 166 6.62 -7.06 -24.42
C HIS A 166 7.92 -6.59 -23.73
N GLY A 167 8.69 -7.52 -23.16
CA GLY A 167 10.06 -7.28 -22.67
C GLY A 167 10.19 -6.38 -21.44
N GLY A 168 9.12 -6.22 -20.65
CA GLY A 168 9.13 -5.38 -19.44
C GLY A 168 8.85 -6.17 -18.17
N VAL A 169 9.26 -5.60 -17.03
CA VAL A 169 8.92 -6.10 -15.69
C VAL A 169 8.21 -5.00 -14.90
N ASN A 170 7.29 -5.38 -14.02
CA ASN A 170 6.56 -4.45 -13.18
C ASN A 170 6.28 -5.02 -11.78
N MET A 171 5.58 -4.26 -10.95
CA MET A 171 5.18 -4.68 -9.60
C MET A 171 4.41 -6.02 -9.61
N HIS A 172 3.53 -6.24 -10.60
CA HIS A 172 2.78 -7.50 -10.71
C HIS A 172 3.69 -8.68 -11.03
N THR A 173 4.83 -8.46 -11.72
CA THR A 173 5.85 -9.49 -11.93
C THR A 173 6.43 -10.00 -10.61
N LEU A 174 6.76 -9.11 -9.66
CA LEU A 174 7.26 -9.50 -8.33
C LEU A 174 6.22 -10.30 -7.54
N VAL A 175 4.98 -9.81 -7.50
CA VAL A 175 3.89 -10.49 -6.80
C VAL A 175 3.64 -11.86 -7.42
N ALA A 176 3.45 -11.94 -8.74
CA ALA A 176 3.18 -13.18 -9.43
C ALA A 176 4.33 -14.18 -9.27
N LEU A 177 5.59 -13.74 -9.35
CA LEU A 177 6.74 -14.62 -9.15
C LEU A 177 6.82 -15.12 -7.71
N GLY A 178 6.78 -14.21 -6.73
CA GLY A 178 6.88 -14.57 -5.31
C GLY A 178 5.78 -15.53 -4.85
N THR A 179 4.52 -15.25 -5.21
CA THR A 179 3.39 -16.13 -4.87
C THR A 179 3.47 -17.45 -5.62
N THR A 180 3.95 -17.47 -6.88
CA THR A 180 4.09 -18.73 -7.64
C THR A 180 5.20 -19.61 -7.08
N VAL A 181 6.33 -19.04 -6.65
CA VAL A 181 7.41 -19.82 -6.04
C VAL A 181 6.94 -20.44 -4.72
N ALA A 182 6.28 -19.66 -3.85
CA ALA A 182 5.74 -20.15 -2.59
C ALA A 182 4.67 -21.26 -2.81
N TYR A 183 3.69 -20.99 -3.69
CA TYR A 183 2.66 -21.97 -4.04
C TYR A 183 3.24 -23.22 -4.71
N GLY A 184 4.15 -23.06 -5.67
CA GLY A 184 4.74 -24.14 -6.44
C GLY A 184 5.58 -25.09 -5.59
N TYR A 185 6.39 -24.54 -4.68
CA TYR A 185 7.10 -25.33 -3.67
C TYR A 185 6.14 -26.14 -2.82
N SER A 186 5.11 -25.47 -2.29
CA SER A 186 4.10 -26.09 -1.42
C SER A 186 3.32 -27.20 -2.14
N ALA A 187 2.91 -26.96 -3.38
CA ALA A 187 2.23 -27.94 -4.22
C ALA A 187 3.12 -29.14 -4.55
N PHE A 188 4.40 -28.91 -4.84
CA PHE A 188 5.36 -29.99 -5.08
C PHE A 188 5.54 -30.89 -3.86
N VAL A 189 5.73 -30.28 -2.69
CA VAL A 189 5.85 -30.99 -1.39
C VAL A 189 4.58 -31.78 -1.06
N THR A 190 3.39 -31.21 -1.32
CA THR A 190 2.11 -31.87 -1.02
C THR A 190 1.78 -33.01 -1.99
N LEU A 191 2.07 -32.86 -3.29
CA LEU A 191 1.73 -33.86 -4.31
C LEU A 191 2.76 -34.98 -4.42
N TRP A 192 4.05 -34.69 -4.15
CA TRP A 192 5.15 -35.65 -4.26
C TRP A 192 6.09 -35.62 -3.04
N PRO A 193 5.59 -35.92 -1.83
CA PRO A 193 6.41 -35.88 -0.61
C PRO A 193 7.65 -36.78 -0.68
N ALA A 194 7.51 -38.00 -1.22
CA ALA A 194 8.65 -38.92 -1.40
C ALA A 194 9.71 -38.42 -2.40
N ALA A 195 9.36 -37.56 -3.35
CA ALA A 195 10.34 -36.94 -4.23
C ALA A 195 11.04 -35.76 -3.54
N ALA A 196 10.31 -34.98 -2.75
CA ALA A 196 10.85 -33.88 -1.96
C ALA A 196 11.87 -34.38 -0.92
N GLU A 197 11.55 -35.46 -0.21
CA GLU A 197 12.47 -36.09 0.75
C GLU A 197 13.76 -36.60 0.09
N ARG A 198 13.66 -37.25 -1.08
CA ARG A 198 14.83 -37.70 -1.85
C ARG A 198 15.75 -36.56 -2.27
N LEU A 199 15.20 -35.36 -2.44
CA LEU A 199 15.94 -34.14 -2.76
C LEU A 199 16.44 -33.40 -1.51
N GLY A 200 16.18 -33.92 -0.31
CA GLY A 200 16.54 -33.27 0.96
C GLY A 200 15.74 -32.00 1.24
N LEU A 201 14.54 -31.87 0.66
CA LEU A 201 13.67 -30.72 0.89
C LEU A 201 12.80 -30.97 2.15
N PRO A 202 12.71 -30.00 3.07
CA PRO A 202 11.82 -30.09 4.21
C PRO A 202 10.39 -29.98 3.72
N LEU A 203 9.54 -30.83 4.26
CA LEU A 203 8.14 -30.96 3.85
C LEU A 203 7.23 -29.85 4.44
N HIS A 204 7.83 -28.73 4.86
CA HIS A 204 7.11 -27.52 5.25
C HIS A 204 6.37 -26.95 4.03
N VAL A 205 5.16 -26.40 4.22
CA VAL A 205 4.43 -25.74 3.13
C VAL A 205 4.19 -24.27 3.45
N TYR A 206 3.95 -23.48 2.39
CA TYR A 206 3.90 -22.01 2.40
C TYR A 206 2.67 -21.50 1.63
N PHE A 207 1.58 -22.28 1.60
CA PHE A 207 0.34 -21.90 0.91
C PHE A 207 -0.27 -20.62 1.49
N GLU A 208 -0.24 -20.49 2.82
CA GLU A 208 -0.69 -19.35 3.59
C GLU A 208 0.04 -18.07 3.21
N ILE A 209 1.36 -18.13 2.97
CA ILE A 209 2.14 -16.97 2.53
C ILE A 209 1.64 -16.47 1.18
N SER A 210 1.43 -17.39 0.23
CA SER A 210 0.95 -17.04 -1.10
C SER A 210 -0.43 -16.37 -1.06
N VAL A 211 -1.36 -16.95 -0.30
CA VAL A 211 -2.73 -16.46 -0.11
C VAL A 211 -2.75 -15.11 0.60
N VAL A 212 -1.99 -14.96 1.69
CA VAL A 212 -1.92 -13.71 2.46
C VAL A 212 -1.30 -12.60 1.64
N VAL A 213 -0.23 -12.84 0.89
CA VAL A 213 0.38 -11.82 0.01
C VAL A 213 -0.63 -11.33 -1.03
N ILE A 214 -1.36 -12.23 -1.68
CA ILE A 214 -2.43 -11.86 -2.61
C ILE A 214 -3.49 -10.99 -1.91
N ALA A 215 -3.91 -11.37 -0.71
CA ALA A 215 -4.90 -10.63 0.06
C ALA A 215 -4.44 -9.21 0.37
N LEU A 216 -3.20 -9.04 0.84
CA LEU A 216 -2.64 -7.75 1.24
C LEU A 216 -2.45 -6.81 0.03
N VAL A 217 -2.01 -7.35 -1.11
CA VAL A 217 -1.93 -6.57 -2.37
C VAL A 217 -3.33 -6.14 -2.83
N LEU A 218 -4.34 -7.01 -2.71
CA LEU A 218 -5.73 -6.66 -3.01
C LEU A 218 -6.28 -5.60 -2.04
N THR A 219 -5.89 -5.63 -0.76
CA THR A 219 -6.23 -4.57 0.21
C THR A 219 -5.65 -3.23 -0.24
N GLY A 220 -4.40 -3.18 -0.71
CA GLY A 220 -3.79 -1.98 -1.28
C GLY A 220 -4.59 -1.43 -2.47
N ARG A 221 -4.98 -2.30 -3.42
CA ARG A 221 -5.83 -1.91 -4.56
C ARG A 221 -7.23 -1.45 -4.14
N TRP A 222 -7.81 -2.08 -3.12
CA TRP A 222 -9.09 -1.65 -2.56
C TRP A 222 -8.98 -0.27 -1.91
N MET A 223 -7.91 -0.01 -1.14
CA MET A 223 -7.65 1.30 -0.55
C MET A 223 -7.47 2.37 -1.63
N GLU A 224 -6.76 2.04 -2.71
CA GLU A 224 -6.60 2.90 -3.88
C GLU A 224 -7.94 3.22 -4.53
N ALA A 225 -8.73 2.20 -4.88
CA ALA A 225 -10.04 2.36 -5.49
C ALA A 225 -11.02 3.12 -4.58
N ARG A 226 -10.94 2.89 -3.26
CA ARG A 226 -11.72 3.63 -2.26
C ARG A 226 -11.30 5.09 -2.20
N ALA A 227 -10.01 5.39 -2.23
CA ALA A 227 -9.50 6.76 -2.25
C ALA A 227 -9.96 7.49 -3.53
N ARG A 228 -9.82 6.83 -4.69
CA ARG A 228 -10.34 7.28 -6.00
C ARG A 228 -11.82 7.67 -5.93
N ARG A 229 -12.67 6.74 -5.49
CA ARG A 229 -14.11 6.98 -5.33
C ARG A 229 -14.42 8.11 -4.35
N GLN A 230 -13.74 8.17 -3.20
CA GLN A 230 -13.99 9.20 -2.20
C GLN A 230 -13.66 10.60 -2.70
N THR A 231 -12.67 10.73 -3.58
CA THR A 231 -12.33 12.01 -4.22
C THR A 231 -13.24 12.29 -5.41
N GLY A 232 -13.60 11.29 -6.20
CA GLY A 232 -14.64 11.39 -7.23
C GLY A 232 -15.98 11.85 -6.65
N ALA A 233 -16.30 11.49 -5.40
CA ALA A 233 -17.50 11.94 -4.70
C ALA A 233 -17.52 13.45 -4.41
N ALA A 234 -16.36 14.13 -4.31
CA ALA A 234 -16.34 15.59 -4.17
C ALA A 234 -16.76 16.27 -5.49
N ILE A 235 -16.31 15.73 -6.63
CA ILE A 235 -16.77 16.16 -7.96
C ILE A 235 -18.23 15.76 -8.20
N GLY A 236 -18.62 14.55 -7.79
CA GLY A 236 -20.00 14.07 -7.86
C GLY A 236 -20.95 14.90 -6.99
N ALA A 237 -20.49 15.40 -5.84
CA ALA A 237 -21.24 16.35 -5.03
C ALA A 237 -21.45 17.67 -5.78
N LEU A 238 -20.42 18.19 -6.47
CA LEU A 238 -20.53 19.38 -7.33
C LEU A 238 -21.50 19.15 -8.51
N LEU A 239 -21.42 18.00 -9.19
CA LEU A 239 -22.34 17.62 -10.28
C LEU A 239 -23.78 17.44 -9.79
N GLY A 240 -23.98 16.88 -8.60
CA GLY A 240 -25.27 16.74 -7.94
C GLY A 240 -25.91 18.08 -7.55
N LEU A 241 -25.16 19.20 -7.64
CA LEU A 241 -25.73 20.52 -7.41
C LEU A 241 -26.53 21.02 -8.61
N ARG A 242 -26.26 20.54 -9.83
CA ARG A 242 -26.90 21.03 -11.06
C ARG A 242 -28.42 20.86 -11.01
N PRO A 243 -29.20 21.94 -11.15
CA PRO A 243 -30.67 21.86 -11.21
C PRO A 243 -31.11 21.08 -12.45
N ARG A 244 -32.21 20.32 -12.34
CA ARG A 244 -32.76 19.57 -13.48
C ARG A 244 -33.70 20.40 -14.34
N THR A 245 -34.35 21.39 -13.74
CA THR A 245 -35.34 22.26 -14.38
C THR A 245 -35.02 23.73 -14.13
N ALA A 246 -35.56 24.60 -14.99
CA ALA A 246 -35.44 26.05 -14.93
C ALA A 246 -36.78 26.70 -15.30
N TRP A 247 -37.12 27.82 -14.66
CA TRP A 247 -38.30 28.62 -14.98
C TRP A 247 -37.94 29.70 -16.01
N VAL A 248 -38.26 29.47 -17.28
CA VAL A 248 -37.96 30.42 -18.36
C VAL A 248 -39.19 31.28 -18.65
N LEU A 249 -38.97 32.59 -18.81
CA LEU A 249 -39.96 33.54 -19.31
C LEU A 249 -39.83 33.68 -20.82
N ARG A 250 -40.80 33.14 -21.56
CA ARG A 250 -40.95 33.34 -23.02
C ARG A 250 -42.35 33.92 -23.27
N ASP A 251 -42.44 34.92 -24.14
CA ASP A 251 -43.71 35.58 -24.50
C ASP A 251 -44.55 36.08 -23.31
N GLY A 252 -43.89 36.49 -22.22
CA GLY A 252 -44.54 36.99 -21.01
C GLY A 252 -45.15 35.91 -20.10
N ALA A 253 -44.97 34.62 -20.43
CA ALA A 253 -45.42 33.49 -19.61
C ALA A 253 -44.23 32.71 -19.01
N GLU A 254 -44.37 32.26 -17.77
CA GLU A 254 -43.41 31.35 -17.12
C GLU A 254 -43.68 29.90 -17.54
N ALA A 255 -42.64 29.21 -18.01
CA ALA A 255 -42.68 27.78 -18.27
C ALA A 255 -41.52 27.07 -17.56
N GLU A 256 -41.80 25.94 -16.91
CA GLU A 256 -40.76 25.05 -16.39
C GLU A 256 -40.23 24.18 -17.54
N VAL A 257 -38.93 24.29 -17.83
CA VAL A 257 -38.25 23.51 -18.86
C VAL A 257 -37.07 22.74 -18.27
N PRO A 258 -36.67 21.59 -18.84
CA PRO A 258 -35.40 20.97 -18.51
C PRO A 258 -34.25 21.95 -18.72
N VAL A 259 -33.25 21.94 -17.83
CA VAL A 259 -32.12 22.89 -17.87
C VAL A 259 -31.33 22.82 -19.20
N ASP A 260 -31.35 21.65 -19.85
CA ASP A 260 -30.68 21.40 -21.13
C ASP A 260 -31.36 22.09 -22.32
N GLN A 261 -32.59 22.61 -22.14
CA GLN A 261 -33.36 23.35 -23.15
C GLN A 261 -33.28 24.87 -22.96
N VAL A 262 -32.55 25.34 -21.95
CA VAL A 262 -32.28 26.76 -21.73
C VAL A 262 -31.21 27.21 -22.71
N VAL A 263 -31.45 28.30 -23.42
CA VAL A 263 -30.50 28.88 -24.39
C VAL A 263 -29.96 30.21 -23.90
N VAL A 264 -28.77 30.60 -24.37
CA VAL A 264 -28.19 31.91 -24.08
C VAL A 264 -29.18 33.02 -24.51
N GLY A 265 -29.41 33.98 -23.63
CA GLY A 265 -30.35 35.08 -23.82
C GLY A 265 -31.74 34.85 -23.21
N ASP A 266 -32.11 33.62 -22.83
CA ASP A 266 -33.36 33.34 -22.12
C ASP A 266 -33.44 34.12 -20.80
N LEU A 267 -34.65 34.56 -20.45
CA LEU A 267 -34.94 35.16 -19.14
C LEU A 267 -35.37 34.06 -18.17
N VAL A 268 -34.64 33.90 -17.07
CA VAL A 268 -34.86 32.81 -16.10
C VAL A 268 -35.21 33.37 -14.73
N ARG A 269 -36.37 32.98 -14.20
CA ARG A 269 -36.82 33.33 -12.85
C ARG A 269 -36.17 32.38 -11.84
N VAL A 270 -35.57 32.94 -10.78
CA VAL A 270 -35.07 32.15 -9.65
C VAL A 270 -35.75 32.66 -8.38
N ARG A 271 -36.50 31.77 -7.72
CA ARG A 271 -37.28 32.09 -6.52
C ARG A 271 -36.43 31.94 -5.25
N PRO A 272 -36.85 32.51 -4.10
CA PRO A 272 -36.16 32.30 -2.84
C PRO A 272 -36.07 30.81 -2.48
N GLY A 273 -34.89 30.35 -2.09
CA GLY A 273 -34.60 28.94 -1.79
C GLY A 273 -34.28 28.07 -2.99
N GLU A 274 -34.51 28.55 -4.22
CA GLU A 274 -34.15 27.80 -5.44
C GLU A 274 -32.66 27.92 -5.77
N LYS A 275 -32.16 26.91 -6.48
CA LYS A 275 -30.83 26.96 -7.07
C LYS A 275 -30.89 27.70 -8.39
N VAL A 276 -29.87 28.51 -8.65
CA VAL A 276 -29.69 29.18 -9.94
C VAL A 276 -29.42 28.09 -11.00
N PRO A 277 -30.19 27.97 -12.10
CA PRO A 277 -30.05 26.86 -13.05
C PRO A 277 -28.90 27.01 -14.04
N VAL A 278 -28.59 28.24 -14.46
CA VAL A 278 -27.55 28.57 -15.45
C VAL A 278 -26.86 29.87 -15.05
N ASP A 279 -25.71 30.17 -15.65
CA ASP A 279 -25.00 31.43 -15.40
C ASP A 279 -25.71 32.57 -16.13
N GLY A 280 -25.81 33.74 -15.50
CA GLY A 280 -26.45 34.89 -16.13
C GLY A 280 -26.36 36.19 -15.33
N THR A 281 -26.81 37.27 -15.94
CA THR A 281 -26.81 38.61 -15.33
C THR A 281 -28.22 38.95 -14.83
N VAL A 282 -28.33 39.47 -13.60
CA VAL A 282 -29.62 39.92 -13.05
C VAL A 282 -30.15 41.08 -13.88
N VAL A 283 -31.37 40.93 -14.41
CA VAL A 283 -32.09 41.99 -15.12
C VAL A 283 -33.23 42.57 -14.30
N GLU A 284 -33.73 41.84 -13.30
CA GLU A 284 -34.83 42.28 -12.44
C GLU A 284 -34.70 41.66 -11.04
N GLY A 285 -35.03 42.43 -10.01
CA GLY A 285 -35.02 42.00 -8.61
C GLY A 285 -33.68 42.18 -7.89
N ALA A 286 -33.68 41.83 -6.60
CA ALA A 286 -32.49 41.82 -5.75
C ALA A 286 -32.63 40.70 -4.73
N SER A 287 -31.52 40.02 -4.40
CA SER A 287 -31.50 38.93 -3.42
C SER A 287 -30.12 38.74 -2.82
N THR A 288 -30.04 38.01 -1.70
CA THR A 288 -28.77 37.43 -1.25
C THR A 288 -28.62 36.02 -1.80
N VAL A 289 -27.42 35.69 -2.23
CA VAL A 289 -27.09 34.40 -2.83
C VAL A 289 -25.96 33.74 -2.05
N ASP A 290 -26.16 32.47 -1.73
CA ASP A 290 -25.16 31.64 -1.09
C ASP A 290 -24.28 30.99 -2.16
N GLU A 291 -23.07 31.53 -2.30
CA GLU A 291 -22.04 31.04 -3.21
C GLU A 291 -21.00 30.14 -2.49
N SER A 292 -21.22 29.83 -1.20
CA SER A 292 -20.25 29.13 -0.34
C SER A 292 -19.75 27.81 -0.89
N MET A 293 -20.59 27.12 -1.66
CA MET A 293 -20.28 25.83 -2.28
C MET A 293 -19.27 25.92 -3.43
N LEU A 294 -19.13 27.08 -4.06
CA LEU A 294 -18.21 27.31 -5.19
C LEU A 294 -17.03 28.19 -4.81
N THR A 295 -17.29 29.25 -4.04
CA THR A 295 -16.27 30.24 -3.64
C THR A 295 -15.59 29.89 -2.31
N GLY A 296 -16.23 29.04 -1.49
CA GLY A 296 -15.81 28.74 -0.12
C GLY A 296 -16.11 29.85 0.89
N GLU A 297 -16.76 30.93 0.48
CA GLU A 297 -17.11 32.06 1.35
C GLU A 297 -18.39 31.76 2.15
N SER A 298 -18.32 31.85 3.47
CA SER A 298 -19.43 31.42 4.34
C SER A 298 -20.58 32.43 4.45
N LEU A 299 -20.39 33.66 3.99
CA LEU A 299 -21.38 34.74 4.05
C LEU A 299 -22.11 34.87 2.70
N PRO A 300 -23.44 34.94 2.69
CA PRO A 300 -24.21 35.21 1.48
C PRO A 300 -23.84 36.56 0.86
N VAL A 301 -23.74 36.59 -0.46
CA VAL A 301 -23.37 37.78 -1.24
C VAL A 301 -24.64 38.46 -1.75
N SER A 302 -24.75 39.77 -1.61
CA SER A 302 -25.88 40.54 -2.16
C SER A 302 -25.75 40.69 -3.68
N LYS A 303 -26.85 40.45 -4.40
CA LYS A 303 -26.96 40.57 -5.86
C LYS A 303 -28.11 41.49 -6.24
N THR A 304 -27.85 42.39 -7.17
CA THR A 304 -28.74 43.43 -7.67
C THR A 304 -28.70 43.46 -9.21
N VAL A 305 -29.56 44.26 -9.84
CA VAL A 305 -29.61 44.39 -11.31
C VAL A 305 -28.23 44.78 -11.85
N GLY A 306 -27.75 44.02 -12.84
CA GLY A 306 -26.41 44.14 -13.41
C GLY A 306 -25.38 43.15 -12.84
N ASP A 307 -25.62 42.57 -11.66
CA ASP A 307 -24.70 41.60 -11.06
C ASP A 307 -24.80 40.22 -11.72
N VAL A 308 -23.69 39.49 -11.73
CA VAL A 308 -23.62 38.12 -12.26
C VAL A 308 -24.04 37.10 -11.19
N LEU A 309 -24.87 36.16 -11.60
CA LEU A 309 -25.29 34.97 -10.85
C LEU A 309 -24.64 33.73 -11.45
N ILE A 310 -24.01 32.94 -10.59
CA ILE A 310 -23.34 31.71 -10.97
C ILE A 310 -24.31 30.54 -10.81
N GLY A 311 -24.40 29.67 -11.81
CA GLY A 311 -25.21 28.47 -11.79
C GLY A 311 -24.88 27.56 -10.62
N SER A 312 -25.91 26.87 -10.13
CA SER A 312 -25.91 25.98 -8.95
C SER A 312 -25.69 26.64 -7.59
N THR A 313 -25.54 27.97 -7.51
CA THR A 313 -25.62 28.73 -6.26
C THR A 313 -27.05 28.78 -5.73
N VAL A 314 -27.23 29.05 -4.42
CA VAL A 314 -28.55 29.02 -3.78
C VAL A 314 -29.05 30.44 -3.55
N ASN A 315 -30.16 30.78 -4.17
CA ASN A 315 -30.86 32.04 -3.92
C ASN A 315 -31.53 32.00 -2.53
N ARG A 316 -31.34 33.00 -1.66
CA ARG A 316 -31.80 32.95 -0.26
C ARG A 316 -33.12 33.69 -0.04
N THR A 317 -33.18 34.99 -0.30
CA THR A 317 -34.27 35.86 0.22
C THR A 317 -35.22 36.40 -0.83
N GLY A 318 -34.71 37.01 -1.90
CA GLY A 318 -35.49 37.68 -2.94
C GLY A 318 -35.72 36.84 -4.19
N SER A 319 -36.66 37.26 -5.04
CA SER A 319 -36.82 36.70 -6.39
C SER A 319 -36.01 37.54 -7.37
N VAL A 320 -35.28 36.87 -8.26
CA VAL A 320 -34.49 37.52 -9.31
C VAL A 320 -34.86 36.95 -10.67
N VAL A 321 -34.79 37.78 -11.71
CA VAL A 321 -34.80 37.34 -13.10
C VAL A 321 -33.41 37.56 -13.65
N LEU A 322 -32.79 36.51 -14.17
CA LEU A 322 -31.49 36.57 -14.82
C LEU A 322 -31.62 36.36 -16.32
N ARG A 323 -30.80 37.04 -17.10
CA ARG A 323 -30.59 36.74 -18.52
C ARG A 323 -29.46 35.72 -18.63
N ALA A 324 -29.73 34.55 -19.20
CA ALA A 324 -28.74 33.50 -19.35
C ALA A 324 -27.57 33.97 -20.22
N THR A 325 -26.34 33.86 -19.72
CA THR A 325 -25.11 34.22 -20.43
C THR A 325 -24.31 32.98 -20.83
N ALA A 326 -24.35 31.91 -20.01
CA ALA A 326 -23.72 30.63 -20.33
C ALA A 326 -24.60 29.46 -19.87
N VAL A 327 -24.69 28.41 -20.71
CA VAL A 327 -25.56 27.24 -20.52
C VAL A 327 -24.79 25.95 -20.81
N GLY A 328 -25.29 24.81 -20.31
CA GLY A 328 -24.65 23.51 -20.57
C GLY A 328 -23.19 23.42 -20.12
N GLN A 329 -22.30 23.06 -21.06
CA GLN A 329 -20.85 22.89 -20.82
C GLN A 329 -20.11 24.21 -20.60
N ASP A 330 -20.71 25.34 -20.98
CA ASP A 330 -20.10 26.67 -20.85
C ASP A 330 -20.38 27.31 -19.48
N THR A 331 -21.20 26.67 -18.65
CA THR A 331 -21.42 27.14 -17.26
C THR A 331 -20.15 27.04 -16.42
N THR A 332 -19.99 27.95 -15.46
CA THR A 332 -18.87 27.99 -14.51
C THR A 332 -18.70 26.65 -13.79
N LEU A 333 -19.79 26.00 -13.39
CA LEU A 333 -19.75 24.68 -12.76
C LEU A 333 -19.23 23.59 -13.72
N ALA A 334 -19.68 23.57 -14.97
CA ALA A 334 -19.21 22.60 -15.95
C ALA A 334 -17.72 22.80 -16.28
N GLN A 335 -17.28 24.06 -16.39
CA GLN A 335 -15.88 24.43 -16.53
C GLN A 335 -15.04 23.98 -15.34
N ILE A 336 -15.52 24.19 -14.11
CA ILE A 336 -14.88 23.68 -12.88
C ILE A 336 -14.73 22.16 -12.96
N VAL A 337 -15.79 21.42 -13.31
CA VAL A 337 -15.74 19.95 -13.39
C VAL A 337 -14.74 19.49 -14.46
N ARG A 338 -14.72 20.12 -15.63
CA ARG A 338 -13.77 19.83 -16.72
C ARG A 338 -12.34 20.03 -16.25
N LEU A 339 -12.02 21.19 -15.68
CA LEU A 339 -10.67 21.53 -15.20
C LEU A 339 -10.21 20.57 -14.10
N VAL A 340 -11.09 20.20 -13.16
CA VAL A 340 -10.75 19.23 -12.11
C VAL A 340 -10.49 17.83 -12.69
N ARG A 341 -11.27 17.38 -13.69
CA ARG A 341 -11.04 16.11 -14.38
C ARG A 341 -9.71 16.12 -15.14
N GLU A 342 -9.42 17.20 -15.88
CA GLU A 342 -8.15 17.39 -16.58
C GLU A 342 -6.96 17.38 -15.61
N ALA A 343 -7.12 17.98 -14.43
CA ALA A 343 -6.09 18.02 -13.41
C ALA A 343 -5.81 16.68 -12.73
N GLN A 344 -6.84 15.87 -12.51
CA GLN A 344 -6.69 14.47 -12.12
C GLN A 344 -6.01 13.64 -13.24
N GLY A 345 -6.09 14.14 -14.47
CA GLY A 345 -5.47 13.69 -15.71
C GLY A 345 -3.94 13.92 -15.83
N GLY A 346 -3.39 14.94 -15.18
CA GLY A 346 -1.98 15.35 -15.36
C GLY A 346 -0.97 14.54 -14.52
N LYS A 347 0.16 14.15 -15.13
CA LYS A 347 1.27 13.47 -14.42
C LYS A 347 2.22 14.46 -13.75
N ALA A 348 2.32 14.41 -12.42
CA ALA A 348 3.29 15.20 -11.67
C ALA A 348 4.76 14.74 -11.90
N PRO A 349 5.77 15.61 -11.71
CA PRO A 349 7.18 15.26 -11.85
C PRO A 349 7.63 14.20 -10.83
N MET A 350 7.15 14.21 -9.58
CA MET A 350 7.44 13.12 -8.63
C MET A 350 6.85 11.79 -9.05
N GLN A 351 5.71 11.76 -9.75
CA GLN A 351 5.18 10.51 -10.30
C GLN A 351 6.14 9.95 -11.35
N ARG A 352 6.71 10.80 -12.23
CA ARG A 352 7.75 10.41 -13.19
C ARG A 352 9.02 9.87 -12.50
N LEU A 353 9.40 10.46 -11.36
CA LEU A 353 10.51 9.97 -10.55
C LEU A 353 10.20 8.57 -10.00
N VAL A 354 9.04 8.38 -9.36
CA VAL A 354 8.59 7.08 -8.81
C VAL A 354 8.57 5.99 -9.88
N ASP A 355 8.05 6.33 -11.05
CA ASP A 355 7.99 5.45 -12.20
C ASP A 355 9.41 5.03 -12.64
N SER A 356 10.33 5.99 -12.70
CA SER A 356 11.73 5.75 -13.09
C SER A 356 12.47 4.88 -12.06
N VAL A 357 12.30 5.17 -10.77
CA VAL A 357 12.90 4.36 -9.71
C VAL A 357 12.35 2.93 -9.75
N SER A 358 11.03 2.75 -9.93
CA SER A 358 10.41 1.43 -10.02
C SER A 358 10.95 0.60 -11.20
N ALA A 359 11.30 1.25 -12.31
CA ALA A 359 11.83 0.58 -13.50
C ALA A 359 13.22 -0.04 -13.29
N TRP A 360 14.05 0.55 -12.42
CA TRP A 360 15.37 0.02 -12.06
C TRP A 360 15.33 -0.87 -10.81
N PHE A 361 14.46 -0.52 -9.85
CA PHE A 361 14.32 -1.23 -8.59
C PHE A 361 13.85 -2.68 -8.76
N VAL A 362 12.87 -2.93 -9.64
CA VAL A 362 12.36 -4.30 -9.87
C VAL A 362 13.45 -5.25 -10.41
N PRO A 363 14.20 -4.92 -11.49
CA PRO A 363 15.34 -5.73 -11.92
C PRO A 363 16.42 -5.90 -10.84
N ALA A 364 16.74 -4.84 -10.10
CA ALA A 364 17.75 -4.91 -9.03
C ALA A 364 17.36 -5.90 -7.93
N VAL A 365 16.09 -5.89 -7.51
CA VAL A 365 15.53 -6.84 -6.52
C VAL A 365 15.55 -8.26 -7.05
N LEU A 366 15.17 -8.50 -8.31
CA LEU A 366 15.23 -9.83 -8.92
C LEU A 366 16.67 -10.36 -8.95
N GLY A 367 17.63 -9.51 -9.33
CA GLY A 367 19.06 -9.84 -9.27
C GLY A 367 19.54 -10.12 -7.85
N LEU A 368 19.11 -9.33 -6.87
CA LEU A 368 19.45 -9.53 -5.47
C LEU A 368 18.84 -10.81 -4.89
N ALA A 369 17.59 -11.14 -5.23
CA ALA A 369 16.94 -12.38 -4.83
C ALA A 369 17.66 -13.60 -5.41
N LEU A 370 18.07 -13.55 -6.68
CA LEU A 370 18.86 -14.59 -7.32
C LEU A 370 20.24 -14.73 -6.67
N LEU A 371 20.91 -13.61 -6.38
CA LEU A 371 22.19 -13.60 -5.68
C LEU A 371 22.05 -14.18 -4.27
N THR A 372 21.02 -13.79 -3.52
CA THR A 372 20.70 -14.31 -2.19
C THR A 372 20.49 -15.82 -2.24
N PHE A 373 19.67 -16.30 -3.17
CA PHE A 373 19.46 -17.72 -3.42
C PHE A 373 20.79 -18.44 -3.67
N ALA A 374 21.62 -17.93 -4.59
CA ALA A 374 22.88 -18.55 -4.97
C ALA A 374 23.88 -18.61 -3.79
N VAL A 375 24.02 -17.52 -3.04
CA VAL A 375 24.90 -17.45 -1.87
C VAL A 375 24.50 -18.48 -0.83
N TRP A 376 23.21 -18.56 -0.46
CA TRP A 376 22.75 -19.49 0.57
C TRP A 376 22.68 -20.94 0.07
N ALA A 377 22.39 -21.18 -1.21
CA ALA A 377 22.43 -22.51 -1.80
C ALA A 377 23.86 -23.08 -1.82
N LEU A 378 24.89 -22.24 -1.96
CA LEU A 378 26.30 -22.66 -2.02
C LEU A 378 26.99 -22.65 -0.64
N ALA A 379 26.76 -21.61 0.17
CA ALA A 379 27.48 -21.33 1.40
C ALA A 379 26.63 -21.44 2.68
N GLY A 380 25.35 -21.80 2.58
CA GLY A 380 24.47 -21.95 3.73
C GLY A 380 24.77 -23.18 4.61
N PRO A 381 24.06 -23.31 5.75
CA PRO A 381 24.18 -24.46 6.66
C PRO A 381 24.00 -25.79 5.91
N ALA A 382 24.87 -26.78 6.18
CA ALA A 382 24.97 -28.02 5.40
C ALA A 382 23.66 -28.82 5.37
N ASP A 383 22.84 -28.67 6.41
CA ASP A 383 21.66 -29.48 6.70
C ASP A 383 20.40 -28.97 5.97
N GLY A 384 20.49 -27.87 5.20
CA GLY A 384 19.31 -27.24 4.59
C GLY A 384 19.59 -26.12 3.58
N ARG A 385 20.74 -26.15 2.88
CA ARG A 385 21.18 -25.07 1.97
C ARG A 385 20.13 -24.61 0.97
N LEU A 386 19.47 -25.56 0.33
CA LEU A 386 18.48 -25.27 -0.72
C LEU A 386 17.24 -24.60 -0.13
N THR A 387 16.71 -25.11 0.97
CA THR A 387 15.57 -24.54 1.69
C THR A 387 15.86 -23.13 2.16
N PHE A 388 17.04 -22.94 2.75
CA PHE A 388 17.47 -21.66 3.27
C PHE A 388 17.61 -20.63 2.15
N GLY A 389 18.17 -21.04 1.00
CA GLY A 389 18.24 -20.22 -0.20
C GLY A 389 16.87 -19.87 -0.78
N ILE A 390 15.94 -20.82 -0.87
CA ILE A 390 14.58 -20.58 -1.36
C ILE A 390 13.83 -19.63 -0.42
N GLY A 391 13.86 -19.89 0.90
CA GLY A 391 13.16 -19.08 1.90
C GLY A 391 13.64 -17.64 1.94
N THR A 392 14.96 -17.40 1.95
CA THR A 392 15.55 -16.06 1.94
C THR A 392 15.28 -15.33 0.62
N ALA A 393 15.34 -16.00 -0.52
CA ALA A 393 14.99 -15.41 -1.80
C ALA A 393 13.52 -15.01 -1.88
N ILE A 394 12.60 -15.86 -1.41
CA ILE A 394 11.17 -15.52 -1.29
C ILE A 394 10.98 -14.33 -0.35
N ALA A 395 11.64 -14.31 0.80
CA ALA A 395 11.57 -13.20 1.74
C ALA A 395 12.03 -11.87 1.09
N VAL A 396 13.12 -11.89 0.31
CA VAL A 396 13.60 -10.72 -0.47
C VAL A 396 12.57 -10.29 -1.52
N LEU A 397 11.98 -11.23 -2.27
CA LEU A 397 10.98 -10.92 -3.29
C LEU A 397 9.71 -10.30 -2.67
N ILE A 398 9.26 -10.83 -1.54
CA ILE A 398 8.09 -10.34 -0.82
C ILE A 398 8.40 -8.95 -0.24
N ILE A 399 9.42 -8.81 0.61
CA ILE A 399 9.70 -7.54 1.30
C ILE A 399 9.95 -6.38 0.33
N ALA A 400 10.46 -6.69 -0.87
CA ALA A 400 10.72 -5.71 -1.88
C ALA A 400 9.48 -5.24 -2.65
N CYS A 401 8.25 -5.72 -2.43
CA CYS A 401 7.09 -5.15 -3.14
C CYS A 401 6.99 -3.64 -2.90
N PRO A 402 7.10 -2.78 -3.93
CA PRO A 402 6.94 -1.34 -3.78
C PRO A 402 5.45 -0.94 -3.81
N CYS A 403 4.61 -1.71 -3.13
CA CYS A 403 3.15 -1.56 -3.14
C CYS A 403 2.73 -0.15 -2.64
N ALA A 404 3.34 0.32 -1.54
CA ALA A 404 3.10 1.66 -0.98
C ALA A 404 3.65 2.80 -1.86
N LEU A 405 4.73 2.54 -2.60
CA LEU A 405 5.40 3.51 -3.46
C LEU A 405 4.50 3.96 -4.61
N GLY A 406 3.81 3.01 -5.25
CA GLY A 406 2.87 3.30 -6.34
C GLY A 406 1.62 4.08 -5.90
N LEU A 407 1.30 4.09 -4.60
CA LEU A 407 0.10 4.72 -4.03
C LEU A 407 0.36 6.10 -3.44
N ALA A 408 1.57 6.35 -2.91
CA ALA A 408 1.91 7.57 -2.17
C ALA A 408 1.58 8.85 -2.94
N THR A 409 2.04 8.92 -4.19
CA THR A 409 1.92 10.12 -5.03
C THR A 409 0.49 10.33 -5.52
N PRO A 410 -0.16 9.33 -6.19
CA PRO A 410 -1.52 9.52 -6.69
C PRO A 410 -2.53 9.81 -5.58
N THR A 411 -2.44 9.12 -4.43
CA THR A 411 -3.40 9.33 -3.33
C THR A 411 -3.25 10.74 -2.72
N ALA A 412 -2.02 11.21 -2.50
CA ALA A 412 -1.82 12.54 -1.93
C ALA A 412 -2.22 13.66 -2.89
N ILE A 413 -1.89 13.57 -4.19
CA ILE A 413 -2.33 14.54 -5.20
C ILE A 413 -3.86 14.59 -5.24
N MET A 414 -4.50 13.43 -5.33
CA MET A 414 -5.95 13.30 -5.41
C MET A 414 -6.66 13.89 -4.19
N VAL A 415 -6.21 13.57 -2.96
CA VAL A 415 -6.77 14.17 -1.75
C VAL A 415 -6.48 15.68 -1.70
N GLY A 416 -5.30 16.11 -2.14
CA GLY A 416 -4.89 17.51 -2.18
C GLY A 416 -5.74 18.35 -3.15
N THR A 417 -5.91 17.90 -4.40
CA THR A 417 -6.74 18.59 -5.40
C THR A 417 -8.22 18.57 -5.04
N GLY A 418 -8.72 17.44 -4.51
CA GLY A 418 -10.10 17.38 -4.00
C GLY A 418 -10.33 18.38 -2.87
N LYS A 419 -9.36 18.52 -1.95
CA LYS A 419 -9.44 19.53 -0.88
C LYS A 419 -9.27 20.95 -1.40
N ALA A 420 -8.50 21.17 -2.45
CA ALA A 420 -8.35 22.47 -3.10
C ALA A 420 -9.70 22.91 -3.73
N ALA A 421 -10.37 22.00 -4.43
CA ALA A 421 -11.68 22.25 -5.04
C ALA A 421 -12.75 22.60 -3.99
N GLU A 422 -12.79 21.89 -2.85
CA GLU A 422 -13.66 22.25 -1.70
C GLU A 422 -13.39 23.67 -1.15
N LEU A 423 -12.23 24.25 -1.42
CA LEU A 423 -11.83 25.59 -1.00
C LEU A 423 -11.92 26.62 -2.14
N GLY A 424 -12.55 26.29 -3.27
CA GLY A 424 -12.64 27.18 -4.43
C GLY A 424 -11.31 27.40 -5.16
N ILE A 425 -10.35 26.47 -5.01
CA ILE A 425 -9.02 26.51 -5.62
C ILE A 425 -8.95 25.40 -6.67
N LEU A 426 -9.00 25.75 -7.94
CA LEU A 426 -8.83 24.82 -9.04
C LEU A 426 -7.35 24.75 -9.38
N ILE A 427 -6.83 23.54 -9.48
CA ILE A 427 -5.44 23.30 -9.87
C ILE A 427 -5.53 22.52 -11.15
N SER A 428 -4.89 22.98 -12.23
CA SER A 428 -4.91 22.37 -13.57
C SER A 428 -4.15 21.04 -13.70
N GLY A 429 -3.31 20.69 -12.71
CA GLY A 429 -2.58 19.42 -12.72
C GLY A 429 -1.60 19.20 -11.57
N GLY A 430 -1.02 18.00 -11.50
CA GLY A 430 -0.01 17.64 -10.50
C GLY A 430 1.31 18.42 -10.62
N ASP A 431 1.64 18.90 -11.82
CA ASP A 431 2.81 19.77 -12.07
C ASP A 431 2.63 21.13 -11.35
N ALA A 432 1.46 21.76 -11.45
CA ALA A 432 1.12 23.00 -10.75
C ALA A 432 1.22 22.86 -9.21
N LEU A 433 0.76 21.72 -8.67
CA LEU A 433 0.94 21.39 -7.24
C LEU A 433 2.42 21.33 -6.84
N GLU A 434 3.30 20.81 -7.68
CA GLU A 434 4.72 20.75 -7.36
C GLU A 434 5.44 22.09 -7.55
N GLN A 435 5.08 22.85 -8.59
CA GLN A 435 5.62 24.19 -8.82
C GLN A 435 5.24 25.14 -7.70
N ALA A 436 3.99 25.09 -7.23
CA ALA A 436 3.52 25.88 -6.10
C ALA A 436 4.37 25.67 -4.82
N ARG A 437 4.98 24.49 -4.64
CA ARG A 437 5.91 24.25 -3.52
C ARG A 437 7.26 24.94 -3.71
N ARG A 438 7.72 25.08 -4.95
CA ARG A 438 9.05 25.61 -5.32
C ARG A 438 9.09 27.13 -5.42
N ILE A 439 7.93 27.79 -5.51
CA ILE A 439 7.83 29.24 -5.56
C ILE A 439 8.66 29.89 -4.46
N THR A 440 9.47 30.85 -4.87
CA THR A 440 10.21 31.77 -4.01
C THR A 440 9.61 33.16 -4.04
N THR A 441 9.00 33.54 -5.16
CA THR A 441 8.56 34.90 -5.46
C THR A 441 7.14 34.91 -6.01
N VAL A 442 6.29 35.78 -5.47
CA VAL A 442 4.92 36.01 -5.97
C VAL A 442 4.84 37.44 -6.51
N VAL A 443 4.44 37.57 -7.77
CA VAL A 443 4.18 38.83 -8.45
C VAL A 443 2.67 39.01 -8.53
N LEU A 444 2.16 40.06 -7.88
CA LEU A 444 0.75 40.40 -7.85
C LEU A 444 0.51 41.55 -8.83
N ASP A 445 -0.43 41.37 -9.76
CA ASP A 445 -0.95 42.52 -10.49
C ASP A 445 -1.69 43.47 -9.53
N LYS A 446 -1.72 44.77 -9.86
CA LYS A 446 -2.43 45.75 -9.04
C LYS A 446 -3.93 45.72 -9.31
N THR A 447 -4.31 45.95 -10.57
CA THR A 447 -5.69 46.30 -10.92
C THR A 447 -6.53 45.03 -10.92
N GLY A 448 -7.62 45.02 -10.15
CA GLY A 448 -8.56 43.89 -10.07
C GLY A 448 -8.05 42.66 -9.31
N THR A 449 -6.73 42.55 -9.11
CA THR A 449 -6.08 41.60 -8.20
C THR A 449 -5.98 42.17 -6.78
N LEU A 450 -5.08 43.13 -6.50
CA LEU A 450 -4.95 43.76 -5.18
C LEU A 450 -6.06 44.77 -4.90
N THR A 451 -6.60 45.37 -5.95
CA THR A 451 -7.71 46.31 -5.89
C THR A 451 -9.01 45.66 -6.32
N ARG A 452 -10.13 46.35 -6.12
CA ARG A 452 -11.45 45.87 -6.56
C ARG A 452 -11.61 45.90 -8.09
N GLY A 453 -10.69 46.54 -8.82
CA GLY A 453 -10.75 46.70 -10.27
C GLY A 453 -11.83 47.69 -10.72
N ARG A 454 -12.37 48.49 -9.79
CA ARG A 454 -13.40 49.50 -10.05
C ARG A 454 -13.08 50.76 -9.26
N PRO A 455 -12.93 51.92 -9.93
CA PRO A 455 -12.64 53.18 -9.26
C PRO A 455 -13.79 53.55 -8.31
N ASP A 456 -13.47 54.14 -7.17
CA ASP A 456 -14.42 54.65 -6.19
C ASP A 456 -13.98 56.04 -5.71
N VAL A 457 -14.91 56.85 -5.21
CA VAL A 457 -14.57 58.17 -4.68
C VAL A 457 -13.94 58.01 -3.29
N THR A 458 -12.63 58.27 -3.19
CA THR A 458 -11.86 58.13 -1.94
C THR A 458 -11.85 59.39 -1.10
N ALA A 459 -11.98 60.56 -1.74
CA ALA A 459 -12.01 61.84 -1.06
C ALA A 459 -12.93 62.82 -1.80
N LEU A 460 -13.63 63.67 -1.05
CA LEU A 460 -14.38 64.79 -1.59
C LEU A 460 -13.95 66.04 -0.81
N HIS A 461 -13.29 66.97 -1.49
CA HIS A 461 -12.86 68.24 -0.91
C HIS A 461 -13.72 69.35 -1.48
N VAL A 462 -14.45 70.04 -0.63
CA VAL A 462 -15.33 71.16 -1.01
C VAL A 462 -14.70 72.49 -0.67
N VAL A 463 -15.11 73.54 -1.39
CA VAL A 463 -14.79 74.93 -1.04
C VAL A 463 -15.65 75.36 0.16
N ASP A 464 -15.10 76.22 1.03
CA ASP A 464 -15.81 76.71 2.22
C ASP A 464 -17.19 77.31 1.86
N GLY A 465 -18.23 76.85 2.55
CA GLY A 465 -19.62 77.28 2.33
C GLY A 465 -20.40 76.46 1.28
N VAL A 466 -19.80 75.45 0.65
CA VAL A 466 -20.48 74.48 -0.22
C VAL A 466 -20.85 73.24 0.57
N ASP A 467 -22.11 72.79 0.44
CA ASP A 467 -22.54 71.52 1.02
C ASP A 467 -22.03 70.32 0.20
N ALA A 468 -21.41 69.36 0.89
CA ALA A 468 -20.72 68.24 0.24
C ALA A 468 -21.69 67.22 -0.36
N ASP A 469 -22.80 66.94 0.33
CA ASP A 469 -23.80 66.00 -0.15
C ASP A 469 -24.58 66.58 -1.33
N GLN A 470 -24.94 67.86 -1.28
CA GLN A 470 -25.54 68.57 -2.42
C GLN A 470 -24.60 68.59 -3.64
N LEU A 471 -23.30 68.87 -3.44
CA LEU A 471 -22.33 68.86 -4.53
C LEU A 471 -22.17 67.46 -5.15
N LEU A 472 -22.11 66.42 -4.32
CA LEU A 472 -22.04 65.03 -4.77
C LEU A 472 -23.31 64.62 -5.54
N ALA A 473 -24.49 65.06 -5.09
CA ALA A 473 -25.76 64.84 -5.79
C ALA A 473 -25.79 65.53 -7.16
N TYR A 474 -25.29 66.77 -7.27
CA TYR A 474 -25.17 67.46 -8.55
C TYR A 474 -24.18 66.78 -9.50
N ALA A 475 -23.01 66.36 -8.98
CA ALA A 475 -22.03 65.64 -9.77
C ALA A 475 -22.55 64.28 -10.25
N ALA A 476 -23.27 63.54 -9.40
CA ALA A 476 -23.90 62.27 -9.77
C ALA A 476 -25.03 62.45 -10.79
N ALA A 477 -25.84 63.51 -10.67
CA ALA A 477 -26.89 63.81 -11.64
C ALA A 477 -26.29 64.13 -13.01
N ALA A 478 -25.21 64.91 -13.04
CA ALA A 478 -24.46 65.20 -14.26
C ALA A 478 -23.84 63.93 -14.89
N GLU A 479 -23.23 63.06 -14.08
CA GLU A 479 -22.56 61.83 -14.53
C GLU A 479 -23.51 60.66 -14.80
N THR A 480 -24.82 60.78 -14.53
CA THR A 480 -25.79 59.69 -14.77
C THR A 480 -25.86 59.28 -16.25
N GLY A 481 -25.58 60.20 -17.18
CA GLY A 481 -25.52 59.94 -18.62
C GLY A 481 -24.12 59.51 -19.13
N SER A 482 -23.13 59.38 -18.24
CA SER A 482 -21.74 59.11 -18.58
C SER A 482 -21.42 57.62 -18.47
N GLU A 483 -20.89 57.03 -19.54
CA GLU A 483 -20.36 55.65 -19.53
C GLU A 483 -18.91 55.58 -19.04
N HIS A 484 -18.34 56.71 -18.59
CA HIS A 484 -16.96 56.75 -18.15
C HIS A 484 -16.82 56.12 -16.74
N PRO A 485 -15.82 55.26 -16.49
CA PRO A 485 -15.65 54.59 -15.19
C PRO A 485 -15.55 55.53 -13.98
N LEU A 486 -14.99 56.73 -14.17
CA LEU A 486 -14.93 57.78 -13.13
C LEU A 486 -16.30 58.39 -12.82
N GLY A 487 -17.16 58.56 -13.83
CA GLY A 487 -18.52 59.06 -13.66
C GLY A 487 -19.40 58.04 -12.93
N GLU A 488 -19.30 56.78 -13.32
CA GLU A 488 -19.97 55.67 -12.63
C GLU A 488 -19.57 55.59 -11.14
N ALA A 489 -18.30 55.83 -10.83
CA ALA A 489 -17.81 55.89 -9.45
C ALA A 489 -18.51 57.00 -8.63
N ILE A 490 -18.69 58.19 -9.21
CA ILE A 490 -19.38 59.32 -8.57
C ILE A 490 -20.86 58.98 -8.34
N VAL A 491 -21.54 58.45 -9.36
CA VAL A 491 -22.96 58.06 -9.28
C VAL A 491 -23.17 57.00 -8.21
N ARG A 492 -22.32 55.97 -8.20
CA ARG A 492 -22.41 54.88 -7.22
C ARG A 492 -22.15 55.38 -5.81
N HIS A 493 -21.16 56.26 -5.61
CA HIS A 493 -20.85 56.83 -4.29
C HIS A 493 -21.98 57.71 -3.74
N ALA A 494 -22.68 58.43 -4.61
CA ALA A 494 -23.86 59.21 -4.24
C ALA A 494 -25.04 58.30 -3.84
N ARG A 495 -25.30 57.26 -4.63
CA ARG A 495 -26.35 56.25 -4.32
C ARG A 495 -26.06 55.49 -3.04
N ALA A 496 -24.79 55.16 -2.75
CA ALA A 496 -24.39 54.48 -1.52
C ALA A 496 -24.59 55.35 -0.25
N ARG A 497 -24.74 56.67 -0.41
CA ARG A 497 -25.12 57.61 0.66
C ARG A 497 -26.62 57.92 0.71
N ASP A 498 -27.43 57.21 -0.06
CA ASP A 498 -28.88 57.45 -0.18
C ASP A 498 -29.23 58.90 -0.60
N LEU A 499 -28.38 59.54 -1.41
CA LEU A 499 -28.62 60.89 -1.91
C LEU A 499 -29.65 60.88 -3.05
N ALA A 500 -30.55 61.87 -3.06
CA ALA A 500 -31.51 62.07 -4.13
C ALA A 500 -30.79 62.63 -5.37
N VAL A 501 -30.63 61.80 -6.40
CA VAL A 501 -30.00 62.19 -7.67
C VAL A 501 -31.08 62.64 -8.65
N ALA A 502 -31.16 63.94 -8.93
CA ALA A 502 -32.09 64.51 -9.91
C ALA A 502 -31.71 64.11 -11.34
N ALA A 503 -32.68 64.18 -12.26
CA ALA A 503 -32.40 63.99 -13.69
C ALA A 503 -31.71 65.24 -14.26
N ALA A 504 -30.67 65.04 -15.07
CA ALA A 504 -30.05 66.13 -15.82
C ALA A 504 -30.99 66.63 -16.93
N GLU A 505 -31.18 67.95 -17.01
CA GLU A 505 -31.96 68.63 -18.06
C GLU A 505 -31.21 68.63 -19.41
N SER A 506 -29.88 68.72 -19.35
CA SER A 506 -28.98 68.59 -20.50
C SER A 506 -27.66 67.94 -20.10
N PHE A 507 -27.03 67.25 -21.03
CA PHE A 507 -25.76 66.56 -20.85
C PHE A 507 -24.93 66.68 -22.14
N GLU A 508 -23.66 67.06 -22.01
CA GLU A 508 -22.67 67.09 -23.08
C GLU A 508 -21.36 66.51 -22.57
N ALA A 509 -20.86 65.46 -23.22
CA ALA A 509 -19.53 64.92 -22.94
C ALA A 509 -18.49 65.64 -23.79
N VAL A 510 -17.42 66.14 -23.14
CA VAL A 510 -16.30 66.80 -23.79
C VAL A 510 -15.09 65.85 -23.77
N PRO A 511 -14.79 65.15 -24.88
CA PRO A 511 -13.75 64.13 -24.92
C PRO A 511 -12.40 64.64 -24.41
N GLY A 512 -11.79 63.85 -23.52
CA GLY A 512 -10.50 64.18 -22.90
C GLY A 512 -10.53 65.32 -21.86
N HIS A 513 -11.70 65.89 -21.55
CA HIS A 513 -11.84 67.02 -20.63
C HIS A 513 -12.81 66.72 -19.48
N GLY A 514 -13.97 66.13 -19.76
CA GLY A 514 -14.99 65.79 -18.77
C GLY A 514 -16.40 65.92 -19.34
N ILE A 515 -17.35 66.35 -18.51
CA ILE A 515 -18.75 66.54 -18.89
C ILE A 515 -19.28 67.91 -18.44
N GLU A 516 -20.29 68.37 -19.16
CA GLU A 516 -21.06 69.58 -18.88
C GLU A 516 -22.53 69.19 -18.82
N ALA A 517 -23.22 69.62 -17.77
CA ALA A 517 -24.62 69.27 -17.58
C ALA A 517 -25.40 70.42 -16.95
N ARG A 518 -26.72 70.36 -17.07
CA ARG A 518 -27.62 71.26 -16.36
C ARG A 518 -28.53 70.46 -15.45
N VAL A 519 -28.48 70.74 -14.16
CA VAL A 519 -29.17 69.99 -13.11
C VAL A 519 -29.91 70.98 -12.22
N GLU A 520 -31.23 70.83 -12.07
CA GLU A 520 -32.09 71.75 -11.30
C GLU A 520 -31.89 73.23 -11.69
N GLY A 521 -31.81 73.50 -13.00
CA GLY A 521 -31.57 74.83 -13.55
C GLY A 521 -30.12 75.36 -13.45
N ARG A 522 -29.22 74.69 -12.72
CA ARG A 522 -27.82 75.10 -12.51
C ARG A 522 -26.86 74.47 -13.51
N ALA A 523 -25.80 75.20 -13.87
CA ALA A 523 -24.75 74.68 -14.75
C ALA A 523 -23.71 73.90 -13.93
N VAL A 524 -23.49 72.62 -14.24
CA VAL A 524 -22.57 71.72 -13.53
C VAL A 524 -21.48 71.26 -14.49
N LEU A 525 -20.21 71.42 -14.09
CA LEU A 525 -19.05 70.93 -14.83
C LEU A 525 -18.32 69.89 -13.97
N VAL A 526 -18.01 68.74 -14.56
CA VAL A 526 -17.25 67.66 -13.92
C VAL A 526 -16.10 67.26 -14.85
N GLY A 527 -14.85 67.48 -14.45
CA GLY A 527 -13.73 67.20 -15.34
C GLY A 527 -12.36 67.62 -14.85
N ASN A 528 -11.40 67.69 -15.78
CA ASN A 528 -10.02 68.06 -15.50
C ASN A 528 -9.79 69.59 -15.55
N ALA A 529 -8.57 70.02 -15.22
CA ALA A 529 -8.22 71.44 -15.20
C ALA A 529 -8.39 72.14 -16.57
N ALA A 530 -8.28 71.41 -17.68
CA ALA A 530 -8.48 71.97 -19.02
C ALA A 530 -9.96 72.29 -19.28
N LEU A 531 -10.89 71.46 -18.80
CA LEU A 531 -12.33 71.78 -18.84
C LEU A 531 -12.63 73.05 -18.05
N MET A 532 -12.09 73.13 -16.83
CA MET A 532 -12.26 74.29 -15.95
C MET A 532 -11.71 75.57 -16.59
N GLY A 533 -10.51 75.50 -17.20
CA GLY A 533 -9.90 76.62 -17.91
C GLY A 533 -10.71 77.10 -19.13
N ARG A 534 -11.35 76.18 -19.88
CA ARG A 534 -12.22 76.55 -21.02
C ARG A 534 -13.42 77.38 -20.59
N HIS A 535 -13.93 77.17 -19.37
CA HIS A 535 -15.05 77.91 -18.79
C HIS A 535 -14.64 79.05 -17.86
N GLY A 536 -13.35 79.39 -17.81
CA GLY A 536 -12.83 80.47 -16.96
C GLY A 536 -12.97 80.21 -15.45
N VAL A 537 -13.08 78.95 -15.04
CA VAL A 537 -13.18 78.57 -13.62
C VAL A 537 -11.79 78.57 -12.98
N ASP A 538 -11.60 79.36 -11.92
CA ASP A 538 -10.35 79.39 -11.16
C ASP A 538 -10.23 78.15 -10.24
N VAL A 539 -9.19 77.33 -10.50
CA VAL A 539 -8.90 76.10 -9.75
C VAL A 539 -7.90 76.30 -8.60
N THR A 540 -7.34 77.51 -8.43
CA THR A 540 -6.22 77.74 -7.52
C THR A 540 -6.54 77.44 -6.05
N ALA A 541 -7.79 77.66 -5.62
CA ALA A 541 -8.24 77.47 -4.25
C ALA A 541 -8.09 76.03 -3.71
N LEU A 542 -8.07 75.01 -4.58
CA LEU A 542 -7.95 73.60 -4.21
C LEU A 542 -6.65 72.95 -4.71
N SER A 543 -5.69 73.73 -5.19
CA SER A 543 -4.42 73.22 -5.77
C SER A 543 -3.66 72.28 -4.83
N ASP A 544 -3.55 72.65 -3.56
CA ASP A 544 -2.85 71.85 -2.55
C ASP A 544 -3.58 70.53 -2.26
N ARG A 545 -4.92 70.54 -2.30
CA ARG A 545 -5.75 69.33 -2.12
C ARG A 545 -5.66 68.41 -3.33
N VAL A 546 -5.65 68.97 -4.53
CA VAL A 546 -5.44 68.24 -5.79
C VAL A 546 -4.07 67.56 -5.79
N ALA A 547 -3.01 68.29 -5.38
CA ALA A 547 -1.68 67.73 -5.25
C ALA A 547 -1.64 66.59 -4.22
N GLY A 548 -2.36 66.72 -3.10
CA GLY A 548 -2.53 65.66 -2.12
C GLY A 548 -3.23 64.41 -2.67
N VAL A 549 -4.33 64.58 -3.40
CA VAL A 549 -5.08 63.48 -4.06
C VAL A 549 -4.20 62.76 -5.09
N ALA A 550 -3.48 63.51 -5.91
CA ALA A 550 -2.55 62.95 -6.89
C ALA A 550 -1.37 62.23 -6.21
N ALA A 551 -0.87 62.76 -5.09
CA ALA A 551 0.21 62.15 -4.31
C ALA A 551 -0.21 60.83 -3.64
N THR A 552 -1.50 60.63 -3.37
CA THR A 552 -2.05 59.35 -2.88
C THR A 552 -2.47 58.42 -4.01
N GLY A 553 -2.16 58.75 -5.27
CA GLY A 553 -2.49 57.91 -6.43
C GLY A 553 -3.93 58.02 -6.93
N GLY A 554 -4.70 58.99 -6.43
CA GLY A 554 -6.06 59.27 -6.90
C GLY A 554 -6.06 60.20 -8.12
N THR A 555 -7.07 60.03 -8.98
CA THR A 555 -7.37 60.95 -10.08
C THR A 555 -8.23 62.09 -9.55
N PRO A 556 -7.74 63.34 -9.54
CA PRO A 556 -8.54 64.48 -9.13
C PRO A 556 -9.51 64.89 -10.25
N VAL A 557 -10.79 64.97 -9.92
CA VAL A 557 -11.88 65.44 -10.79
C VAL A 557 -12.48 66.70 -10.19
N TYR A 558 -12.33 67.82 -10.88
CA TYR A 558 -12.87 69.11 -10.45
C TYR A 558 -14.37 69.16 -10.67
N LEU A 559 -15.08 69.76 -9.71
CA LEU A 559 -16.51 69.96 -9.70
C LEU A 559 -16.79 71.46 -9.64
N ALA A 560 -17.49 72.01 -10.63
CA ALA A 560 -17.89 73.41 -10.65
C ALA A 560 -19.41 73.54 -10.82
N VAL A 561 -19.99 74.53 -10.14
CA VAL A 561 -21.42 74.85 -10.20
C VAL A 561 -21.57 76.34 -10.51
N ASP A 562 -22.39 76.68 -11.49
CA ASP A 562 -22.66 78.04 -11.97
C ASP A 562 -21.39 78.87 -12.25
N GLY A 563 -20.40 78.22 -12.89
CA GLY A 563 -19.13 78.86 -13.28
C GLY A 563 -18.15 79.10 -12.13
N ARG A 564 -18.38 78.53 -10.94
CA ARG A 564 -17.48 78.63 -9.78
C ARG A 564 -17.04 77.26 -9.33
N LEU A 565 -15.77 77.14 -8.93
CA LEU A 565 -15.24 75.91 -8.36
C LEU A 565 -15.98 75.59 -7.05
N ALA A 566 -16.57 74.40 -6.97
CA ALA A 566 -17.33 73.94 -5.81
C ALA A 566 -16.59 72.85 -5.03
N GLY A 567 -15.78 72.03 -5.71
CA GLY A 567 -14.96 71.01 -5.05
C GLY A 567 -14.06 70.22 -6.00
N VAL A 568 -13.36 69.24 -5.44
CA VAL A 568 -12.62 68.21 -6.17
C VAL A 568 -12.92 66.83 -5.55
N ALA A 569 -13.27 65.88 -6.39
CA ALA A 569 -13.38 64.47 -6.02
C ALA A 569 -12.06 63.75 -6.34
N GLY A 570 -11.49 63.07 -5.36
CA GLY A 570 -10.41 62.12 -5.57
C GLY A 570 -10.99 60.75 -5.86
N ILE A 571 -10.67 60.20 -7.02
CA ILE A 571 -11.18 58.90 -7.47
C ILE A 571 -10.01 57.95 -7.65
N ALA A 572 -10.02 56.82 -6.95
CA ALA A 572 -8.97 55.82 -7.05
C ALA A 572 -9.56 54.41 -7.01
N ASP A 573 -8.82 53.45 -7.54
CA ASP A 573 -9.15 52.04 -7.37
C ASP A 573 -8.79 51.60 -5.94
N THR A 574 -9.79 51.15 -5.19
CA THR A 574 -9.64 50.84 -3.77
C THR A 574 -9.11 49.43 -3.56
N LEU A 575 -8.28 49.25 -2.53
CA LEU A 575 -7.77 47.94 -2.13
C LEU A 575 -8.91 47.00 -1.70
N ARG A 576 -8.73 45.69 -1.95
CA ARG A 576 -9.59 44.69 -1.35
C ARG A 576 -9.30 44.60 0.15
N PRO A 577 -10.31 44.47 1.03
CA PRO A 577 -10.12 44.42 2.49
C PRO A 577 -9.11 43.37 2.94
N GLU A 578 -9.06 42.22 2.26
CA GLU A 578 -8.22 41.07 2.58
C GLU A 578 -6.77 41.19 2.05
N SER A 579 -6.45 42.20 1.24
CA SER A 579 -5.16 42.27 0.54
C SER A 579 -3.98 42.37 1.50
N VAL A 580 -4.12 43.17 2.56
CA VAL A 580 -3.08 43.38 3.58
C VAL A 580 -2.77 42.08 4.30
N ASP A 581 -3.80 41.34 4.71
CA ASP A 581 -3.66 40.05 5.38
C ASP A 581 -3.06 39.00 4.45
N ALA A 582 -3.48 38.95 3.18
CA ALA A 582 -2.95 38.02 2.18
C ALA A 582 -1.45 38.24 1.95
N VAL A 583 -1.00 39.49 1.76
CA VAL A 583 0.42 39.84 1.58
C VAL A 583 1.23 39.45 2.83
N ALA A 584 0.74 39.77 4.02
CA ALA A 584 1.40 39.39 5.28
C ALA A 584 1.55 37.87 5.42
N GLN A 585 0.54 37.10 5.03
CA GLN A 585 0.58 35.63 5.05
C GLN A 585 1.54 35.05 3.99
N LEU A 586 1.60 35.61 2.78
CA LEU A 586 2.57 35.24 1.75
C LEU A 586 4.01 35.49 2.22
N GLN A 587 4.28 36.63 2.86
CA GLN A 587 5.57 36.91 3.47
C GLN A 587 5.88 35.97 4.64
N ALA A 588 4.88 35.57 5.44
CA ALA A 588 5.04 34.59 6.51
C ALA A 588 5.38 33.18 6.02
N LEU A 589 4.97 32.83 4.79
CA LEU A 589 5.41 31.62 4.06
C LEU A 589 6.88 31.71 3.59
N GLY A 590 7.55 32.84 3.80
CA GLY A 590 8.93 33.09 3.37
C GLY A 590 9.04 33.43 1.88
N LEU A 591 7.96 33.93 1.26
CA LEU A 591 7.94 34.33 -0.14
C LEU A 591 8.29 35.81 -0.28
N GLN A 592 9.01 36.16 -1.34
CA GLN A 592 9.17 37.55 -1.76
C GLN A 592 7.92 37.99 -2.53
N VAL A 593 7.26 39.06 -2.08
CA VAL A 593 6.06 39.58 -2.74
C VAL A 593 6.43 40.83 -3.52
N TRP A 594 6.07 40.84 -4.80
CA TRP A 594 6.28 41.94 -5.75
C TRP A 594 4.93 42.44 -6.25
N MET A 595 4.83 43.74 -6.49
CA MET A 595 3.71 44.34 -7.22
C MET A 595 4.16 44.68 -8.64
N LEU A 596 3.33 44.35 -9.63
CA LEU A 596 3.53 44.72 -11.02
C LEU A 596 2.33 45.54 -11.51
N THR A 597 2.57 46.69 -12.12
CA THR A 597 1.50 47.60 -12.56
C THR A 597 1.90 48.48 -13.72
N GLY A 598 0.91 48.89 -14.53
CA GLY A 598 1.05 49.91 -15.57
C GLY A 598 0.95 51.34 -15.04
N ASP A 599 0.57 51.52 -13.77
CA ASP A 599 0.54 52.83 -13.14
C ASP A 599 1.92 53.44 -13.01
N ASN A 600 1.95 54.78 -12.87
CA ASN A 600 3.19 55.48 -12.58
C ASN A 600 3.79 55.05 -11.24
N ARG A 601 5.11 55.21 -11.11
CA ARG A 601 5.85 54.78 -9.92
C ARG A 601 5.36 55.37 -8.61
N VAL A 602 4.94 56.65 -8.58
CA VAL A 602 4.48 57.31 -7.35
C VAL A 602 3.22 56.63 -6.82
N THR A 603 2.22 56.43 -7.68
CA THR A 603 0.97 55.73 -7.34
C THR A 603 1.26 54.29 -6.88
N ALA A 604 2.11 53.57 -7.61
CA ALA A 604 2.43 52.18 -7.30
C ALA A 604 3.12 52.02 -5.93
N GLU A 605 4.04 52.91 -5.57
CA GLU A 605 4.75 52.89 -4.28
C GLU A 605 3.83 53.20 -3.09
N VAL A 606 2.82 54.05 -3.28
CA VAL A 606 1.82 54.35 -2.23
C VAL A 606 0.98 53.11 -1.95
N VAL A 607 0.39 52.52 -2.99
CA VAL A 607 -0.41 51.30 -2.85
C VAL A 607 0.42 50.18 -2.24
N ALA A 608 1.65 49.98 -2.72
CA ALA A 608 2.56 48.96 -2.19
C ALA A 608 2.83 49.13 -0.70
N ARG A 609 3.02 50.37 -0.22
CA ARG A 609 3.24 50.65 1.19
C ARG A 609 2.04 50.34 2.06
N GLU A 610 0.83 50.60 1.56
CA GLU A 610 -0.43 50.33 2.26
C GLU A 610 -0.67 48.82 2.46
N VAL A 611 -0.34 47.99 1.45
CA VAL A 611 -0.40 46.52 1.55
C VAL A 611 0.84 45.86 2.16
N GLY A 612 1.93 46.61 2.41
CA GLY A 612 3.17 46.09 2.99
C GLY A 612 4.10 45.38 1.98
N ILE A 613 4.03 45.72 0.69
CA ILE A 613 4.90 45.23 -0.37
C ILE A 613 6.13 46.15 -0.51
N SER A 614 7.33 45.56 -0.48
CA SER A 614 8.60 46.31 -0.55
C SER A 614 9.22 46.40 -1.94
N GLN A 615 8.74 45.60 -2.90
CA GLN A 615 9.28 45.51 -4.25
C GLN A 615 8.18 45.83 -5.28
N VAL A 616 8.43 46.82 -6.14
CA VAL A 616 7.44 47.34 -7.10
C VAL A 616 8.06 47.46 -8.48
N ILE A 617 7.33 47.01 -9.51
CA ILE A 617 7.64 47.23 -10.93
C ILE A 617 6.48 48.03 -11.51
N ALA A 618 6.71 49.33 -11.69
CA ALA A 618 5.74 50.29 -12.21
C ALA A 618 6.03 50.63 -13.69
N ASP A 619 5.14 51.40 -14.31
CA ASP A 619 5.24 51.86 -15.70
C ASP A 619 5.34 50.71 -16.72
N VAL A 620 4.66 49.58 -16.46
CA VAL A 620 4.73 48.37 -17.30
C VAL A 620 3.54 48.27 -18.26
N ARG A 621 3.82 48.19 -19.56
CA ARG A 621 2.79 47.93 -20.58
C ARG A 621 2.37 46.44 -20.58
N PRO A 622 1.14 46.10 -21.00
CA PRO A 622 0.67 44.71 -21.05
C PRO A 622 1.63 43.73 -21.75
N GLU A 623 2.22 44.14 -22.87
CA GLU A 623 3.14 43.31 -23.67
C GLU A 623 4.50 43.10 -22.98
N GLU A 624 4.87 44.01 -22.07
CA GLU A 624 6.13 43.98 -21.35
C GLU A 624 6.05 43.13 -20.06
N LYS A 625 4.85 42.83 -19.56
CA LYS A 625 4.65 42.09 -18.30
C LYS A 625 5.36 40.73 -18.32
N ALA A 626 5.22 39.98 -19.42
CA ALA A 626 5.89 38.69 -19.59
C ALA A 626 7.43 38.80 -19.58
N ALA A 627 7.99 39.86 -20.16
CA ALA A 627 9.44 40.11 -20.15
C ALA A 627 9.94 40.45 -18.73
N ARG A 628 9.14 41.17 -17.93
CA ARG A 628 9.48 41.45 -16.52
C ARG A 628 9.47 40.19 -15.66
N VAL A 629 8.51 39.30 -15.88
CA VAL A 629 8.47 37.96 -15.25
C VAL A 629 9.72 37.16 -15.65
N ALA A 630 10.07 37.14 -16.94
CA ALA A 630 11.29 36.46 -17.43
C ALA A 630 12.58 37.00 -16.79
N ALA A 631 12.70 38.32 -16.63
CA ALA A 631 13.86 38.94 -15.99
C ALA A 631 14.02 38.54 -14.50
N LEU A 632 12.91 38.26 -13.80
CA LEU A 632 12.96 37.71 -12.43
C LEU A 632 13.40 36.24 -12.43
N GLN A 633 12.92 35.45 -13.39
CA GLN A 633 13.32 34.05 -13.56
C GLN A 633 14.82 33.92 -13.89
N GLU A 634 15.35 34.79 -14.74
CA GLU A 634 16.79 34.84 -15.07
C GLU A 634 17.68 35.14 -13.87
N ARG A 635 17.15 35.81 -12.84
CA ARG A 635 17.83 36.06 -11.55
C ARG A 635 17.78 34.85 -10.60
N GLY A 636 17.23 33.72 -11.05
CA GLY A 636 17.10 32.49 -10.28
C GLY A 636 15.86 32.42 -9.38
N ALA A 637 14.92 33.37 -9.49
CA ALA A 637 13.65 33.30 -8.77
C ALA A 637 12.71 32.29 -9.44
N VAL A 638 11.97 31.52 -8.63
CA VAL A 638 10.83 30.72 -9.12
C VAL A 638 9.58 31.57 -8.90
N VAL A 639 9.00 32.04 -10.01
CA VAL A 639 8.04 33.14 -10.02
C VAL A 639 6.63 32.60 -10.19
N ALA A 640 5.74 32.97 -9.28
CA ALA A 640 4.31 32.89 -9.49
C ALA A 640 3.75 34.25 -9.90
N MET A 641 3.03 34.31 -11.01
CA MET A 641 2.31 35.51 -11.45
C MET A 641 0.85 35.37 -11.06
N VAL A 642 0.25 36.43 -10.54
CA VAL A 642 -1.15 36.47 -10.15
C VAL A 642 -1.84 37.63 -10.85
N GLY A 643 -2.96 37.35 -11.53
CA GLY A 643 -3.74 38.33 -12.28
C GLY A 643 -5.19 37.89 -12.44
N ASP A 644 -6.03 38.77 -12.99
CA ASP A 644 -7.47 38.54 -13.17
C ASP A 644 -7.94 38.73 -14.63
N GLY A 645 -7.11 39.31 -15.51
CA GLY A 645 -7.52 39.74 -16.84
C GLY A 645 -6.82 39.10 -18.05
N ILE A 646 -7.40 39.35 -19.24
CA ILE A 646 -6.82 39.02 -20.57
C ILE A 646 -5.41 39.61 -20.71
N ASN A 647 -5.20 40.82 -20.16
CA ASN A 647 -3.94 41.56 -20.24
C ASN A 647 -2.77 40.86 -19.54
N ASP A 648 -3.06 39.95 -18.61
CA ASP A 648 -2.06 39.23 -17.82
C ASP A 648 -1.82 37.80 -18.34
N ALA A 649 -2.64 37.31 -19.27
CA ALA A 649 -2.52 35.96 -19.80
C ALA A 649 -1.10 35.64 -20.34
N PRO A 650 -0.40 36.54 -21.06
CA PRO A 650 0.98 36.30 -21.49
C PRO A 650 1.97 36.19 -20.30
N ALA A 651 1.75 36.96 -19.24
CA ALA A 651 2.60 36.94 -18.04
C ALA A 651 2.32 35.70 -17.17
N LEU A 652 1.06 35.30 -17.05
CA LEU A 652 0.61 34.08 -16.38
C LEU A 652 1.23 32.84 -17.04
N ALA A 653 1.16 32.74 -18.37
CA ALA A 653 1.73 31.64 -19.13
C ALA A 653 3.28 31.59 -19.11
N ARG A 654 3.94 32.74 -18.88
CA ARG A 654 5.40 32.82 -18.79
C ARG A 654 5.95 32.44 -17.41
N ALA A 655 5.16 32.63 -16.36
CA ALA A 655 5.55 32.33 -14.99
C ALA A 655 5.82 30.83 -14.77
N ASP A 656 6.54 30.49 -13.70
CA ASP A 656 6.68 29.08 -13.28
C ASP A 656 5.37 28.53 -12.69
N LEU A 657 4.52 29.45 -12.22
CA LEU A 657 3.13 29.17 -11.85
C LEU A 657 2.23 30.39 -12.14
N GLY A 658 1.27 30.26 -13.04
CA GLY A 658 0.21 31.25 -13.27
C GLY A 658 -0.97 31.04 -12.31
N ILE A 659 -1.41 32.08 -11.61
CA ILE A 659 -2.59 32.05 -10.74
C ILE A 659 -3.62 33.09 -11.23
N ALA A 660 -4.80 32.63 -11.63
CA ALA A 660 -5.92 33.51 -11.98
C ALA A 660 -6.87 33.72 -10.79
N ILE A 661 -7.44 34.92 -10.64
CA ILE A 661 -8.43 35.27 -9.60
C ILE A 661 -9.80 35.54 -10.22
N GLY A 662 -10.85 35.03 -9.57
CA GLY A 662 -12.26 35.30 -9.87
C GLY A 662 -12.78 34.59 -11.12
N THR A 663 -13.90 35.08 -11.65
CA THR A 663 -14.47 34.68 -12.95
C THR A 663 -13.71 35.34 -14.10
N GLY A 664 -12.38 35.38 -14.01
CA GLY A 664 -11.54 35.96 -15.06
C GLY A 664 -11.92 35.39 -16.43
N THR A 665 -11.76 36.20 -17.47
CA THR A 665 -12.08 35.82 -18.86
C THR A 665 -11.54 34.43 -19.20
N ASP A 666 -12.24 33.65 -20.05
CA ASP A 666 -11.86 32.27 -20.43
C ASP A 666 -10.37 32.13 -20.80
N VAL A 667 -9.78 33.20 -21.37
CA VAL A 667 -8.37 33.31 -21.72
C VAL A 667 -7.43 33.25 -20.50
N ALA A 668 -7.76 33.94 -19.41
CA ALA A 668 -6.97 33.95 -18.17
C ALA A 668 -7.07 32.59 -17.45
N ILE A 669 -8.24 31.96 -17.46
CA ILE A 669 -8.44 30.61 -16.90
C ILE A 669 -7.60 29.60 -17.69
N ALA A 670 -7.69 29.62 -19.02
CA ALA A 670 -6.95 28.72 -19.91
C ALA A 670 -5.42 28.92 -19.84
N ALA A 671 -4.95 30.12 -19.48
CA ALA A 671 -3.54 30.45 -19.32
C ALA A 671 -3.00 30.23 -17.90
N SER A 672 -3.85 29.88 -16.92
CA SER A 672 -3.47 29.75 -15.50
C SER A 672 -3.27 28.29 -15.07
N ASP A 673 -2.27 28.07 -14.23
CA ASP A 673 -2.02 26.77 -13.60
C ASP A 673 -2.96 26.53 -12.40
N ILE A 674 -3.30 27.60 -11.69
CA ILE A 674 -4.25 27.61 -10.57
C ILE A 674 -5.29 28.69 -10.81
N THR A 675 -6.56 28.37 -10.64
CA THR A 675 -7.66 29.32 -10.75
C THR A 675 -8.39 29.41 -9.41
N LEU A 676 -8.56 30.62 -8.89
CA LEU A 676 -9.33 30.88 -7.68
C LEU A 676 -10.74 31.31 -8.09
N VAL A 677 -11.75 30.49 -7.78
CA VAL A 677 -13.15 30.74 -8.17
C VAL A 677 -13.70 31.99 -7.46
N GLY A 678 -13.30 32.19 -6.20
CA GLY A 678 -13.63 33.39 -5.42
C GLY A 678 -12.65 34.54 -5.64
N GLY A 679 -13.07 35.76 -5.30
CA GLY A 679 -12.23 36.96 -5.38
C GLY A 679 -11.27 37.16 -4.20
N ASP A 680 -11.28 36.26 -3.20
CA ASP A 680 -10.46 36.36 -1.98
C ASP A 680 -8.99 35.99 -2.24
N LEU A 681 -8.10 36.99 -2.10
CA LEU A 681 -6.65 36.84 -2.26
C LEU A 681 -6.01 35.82 -1.30
N ARG A 682 -6.64 35.52 -0.16
CA ARG A 682 -6.16 34.47 0.77
C ARG A 682 -6.26 33.07 0.17
N GLY A 683 -7.00 32.92 -0.94
CA GLY A 683 -6.99 31.73 -1.78
C GLY A 683 -5.58 31.37 -2.29
N ILE A 684 -4.75 32.38 -2.61
CA ILE A 684 -3.37 32.20 -3.07
C ILE A 684 -2.52 31.55 -1.97
N VAL A 685 -2.63 32.08 -0.75
CA VAL A 685 -1.94 31.54 0.43
C VAL A 685 -2.35 30.10 0.67
N SER A 686 -3.65 29.83 0.61
CA SER A 686 -4.22 28.50 0.82
C SER A 686 -3.75 27.51 -0.25
N ALA A 687 -3.69 27.93 -1.52
CA ALA A 687 -3.22 27.12 -2.64
C ALA A 687 -1.75 26.72 -2.46
N ILE A 688 -0.89 27.69 -2.16
CA ILE A 688 0.55 27.44 -1.90
C ILE A 688 0.70 26.57 -0.65
N ALA A 689 0.08 26.91 0.47
CA ALA A 689 0.20 26.15 1.72
C ALA A 689 -0.28 24.69 1.57
N LEU A 690 -1.40 24.46 0.88
CA LEU A 690 -1.93 23.14 0.58
C LEU A 690 -0.99 22.37 -0.35
N SER A 691 -0.49 23.01 -1.41
CA SER A 691 0.55 22.42 -2.26
C SER A 691 1.77 21.96 -1.44
N ARG A 692 2.28 22.83 -0.54
CA ARG A 692 3.45 22.48 0.27
C ARG A 692 3.17 21.30 1.18
N ARG A 693 1.97 21.25 1.77
CA ARG A 693 1.50 20.15 2.61
C ARG A 693 1.43 18.85 1.80
N THR A 694 0.79 18.88 0.63
CA THR A 694 0.62 17.74 -0.28
C THR A 694 1.96 17.17 -0.71
N VAL A 695 2.88 18.01 -1.20
CA VAL A 695 4.23 17.59 -1.60
C VAL A 695 5.03 17.01 -0.41
N THR A 696 4.89 17.59 0.78
CA THR A 696 5.52 17.06 1.99
C THR A 696 4.97 15.68 2.34
N THR A 697 3.65 15.48 2.25
CA THR A 697 3.01 14.19 2.47
C THR A 697 3.43 13.14 1.44
N ILE A 698 3.62 13.53 0.17
CA ILE A 698 4.20 12.65 -0.86
C ILE A 698 5.62 12.26 -0.46
N LYS A 699 6.49 13.23 -0.13
CA LYS A 699 7.88 12.94 0.28
C LYS A 699 7.96 12.05 1.53
N GLN A 700 7.07 12.27 2.50
CA GLN A 700 6.95 11.40 3.67
C GLN A 700 6.55 9.98 3.27
N GLY A 701 5.52 9.83 2.42
CA GLY A 701 5.06 8.52 1.95
C GLY A 701 6.14 7.77 1.14
N LEU A 702 6.83 8.48 0.24
CA LEU A 702 7.93 7.93 -0.56
C LEU A 702 9.14 7.55 0.29
N GLY A 703 9.57 8.46 1.19
CA GLY A 703 10.68 8.22 2.09
C GLY A 703 10.41 7.07 3.05
N TRP A 704 9.17 6.93 3.53
CA TRP A 704 8.75 5.81 4.37
C TRP A 704 8.71 4.49 3.61
N ALA A 705 8.10 4.48 2.42
CA ALA A 705 8.03 3.29 1.56
C ALA A 705 9.43 2.76 1.18
N PHE A 706 10.37 3.66 0.83
CA PHE A 706 11.74 3.28 0.53
C PHE A 706 12.56 2.92 1.77
N GLY A 707 12.46 3.71 2.84
CA GLY A 707 13.27 3.52 4.04
C GLY A 707 13.04 2.15 4.67
N TYR A 708 11.78 1.71 4.72
CA TYR A 708 11.42 0.38 5.23
C TYR A 708 11.96 -0.75 4.35
N ASN A 709 11.80 -0.66 3.02
CA ASN A 709 12.32 -1.67 2.09
C ASN A 709 13.86 -1.73 2.13
N ALA A 710 14.53 -0.58 2.13
CA ALA A 710 15.99 -0.49 2.20
C ALA A 710 16.55 -1.08 3.50
N LEU A 711 15.84 -0.93 4.62
CA LEU A 711 16.24 -1.49 5.90
C LEU A 711 16.07 -3.02 5.96
N LEU A 712 14.98 -3.56 5.40
CA LEU A 712 14.61 -4.96 5.61
C LEU A 712 14.96 -5.92 4.49
N ILE A 713 15.27 -5.43 3.29
CA ILE A 713 15.85 -6.25 2.22
C ILE A 713 17.16 -6.91 2.69
N PRO A 714 18.14 -6.21 3.32
CA PRO A 714 19.34 -6.85 3.85
C PRO A 714 19.05 -7.88 4.94
N VAL A 715 18.04 -7.63 5.79
CA VAL A 715 17.62 -8.57 6.84
C VAL A 715 17.00 -9.83 6.22
N ALA A 716 16.15 -9.67 5.20
CA ALA A 716 15.57 -10.77 4.43
C ALA A 716 16.61 -11.56 3.64
N ALA A 717 17.63 -10.89 3.12
CA ALA A 717 18.76 -11.52 2.45
C ALA A 717 19.68 -12.29 3.40
N GLY A 718 19.45 -12.22 4.71
CA GLY A 718 20.20 -12.96 5.72
C GLY A 718 21.53 -12.31 6.11
N VAL A 719 21.75 -11.02 5.82
CA VAL A 719 23.00 -10.33 6.19
C VAL A 719 23.26 -10.36 7.70
N LEU A 720 22.19 -10.37 8.51
CA LEU A 720 22.28 -10.43 9.98
C LEU A 720 22.38 -11.85 10.54
N TYR A 721 22.22 -12.87 9.70
CA TYR A 721 22.20 -14.26 10.13
C TYR A 721 23.55 -14.75 10.70
N PRO A 722 24.72 -14.48 10.09
CA PRO A 722 26.00 -14.99 10.59
C PRO A 722 26.38 -14.46 11.98
N ALA A 723 25.97 -13.23 12.32
CA ALA A 723 26.34 -12.58 13.58
C ALA A 723 25.30 -12.80 14.70
N TRP A 724 24.01 -12.86 14.37
CA TRP A 724 22.93 -12.83 15.35
C TRP A 724 21.85 -13.90 15.15
N GLY A 725 21.97 -14.75 14.12
CA GLY A 725 20.97 -15.76 13.80
C GLY A 725 19.61 -15.19 13.36
N ILE A 726 19.57 -13.91 12.96
CA ILE A 726 18.33 -13.22 12.60
C ILE A 726 18.06 -13.41 11.10
N LEU A 727 16.89 -13.98 10.80
CA LEU A 727 16.30 -14.04 9.46
C LEU A 727 14.92 -13.39 9.49
N LEU A 728 14.55 -12.75 8.39
CA LEU A 728 13.19 -12.25 8.23
C LEU A 728 12.30 -13.40 7.76
N ASP A 729 11.34 -13.77 8.60
CA ASP A 729 10.30 -14.72 8.20
C ASP A 729 9.43 -14.11 7.07
N PRO A 730 9.12 -14.85 5.99
CA PRO A 730 8.26 -14.38 4.92
C PRO A 730 6.89 -13.84 5.37
N SER A 731 6.31 -14.38 6.45
CA SER A 731 5.05 -13.92 7.02
C SER A 731 5.18 -12.52 7.63
N LEU A 732 6.28 -12.26 8.35
CA LEU A 732 6.61 -10.95 8.91
C LEU A 732 6.90 -9.93 7.80
N ALA A 733 7.57 -10.37 6.73
CA ALA A 733 7.80 -9.54 5.55
C ALA A 733 6.49 -9.10 4.89
N ALA A 734 5.52 -10.03 4.75
CA ALA A 734 4.20 -9.73 4.21
C ALA A 734 3.41 -8.77 5.11
N ALA A 735 3.37 -9.03 6.43
CA ALA A 735 2.65 -8.19 7.38
C ALA A 735 3.16 -6.74 7.38
N ALA A 736 4.47 -6.57 7.36
CA ALA A 736 5.05 -5.25 7.48
C ALA A 736 5.10 -4.50 6.13
N MET A 737 5.03 -5.19 4.98
CA MET A 737 4.63 -4.60 3.68
C MET A 737 3.20 -4.01 3.72
N ALA A 738 2.23 -4.73 4.30
CA ALA A 738 0.87 -4.22 4.42
C ALA A 738 0.81 -2.97 5.29
N MET A 739 1.52 -2.97 6.41
CA MET A 739 1.62 -1.80 7.30
C MET A 739 2.26 -0.60 6.62
N SER A 740 3.25 -0.81 5.74
CA SER A 740 3.81 0.25 4.90
C SER A 740 2.73 0.89 4.02
N SER A 741 1.93 0.09 3.30
CA SER A 741 0.85 0.61 2.45
C SER A 741 -0.23 1.35 3.24
N VAL A 742 -0.65 0.80 4.39
CA VAL A 742 -1.61 1.45 5.30
C VAL A 742 -1.08 2.81 5.75
N SER A 743 0.17 2.87 6.23
CA SER A 743 0.78 4.09 6.75
C SER A 743 0.83 5.22 5.72
N VAL A 744 1.15 4.89 4.46
CA VAL A 744 1.24 5.86 3.36
C VAL A 744 -0.14 6.40 3.01
N VAL A 745 -1.14 5.52 2.84
CA VAL A 745 -2.51 5.92 2.48
C VAL A 745 -3.14 6.75 3.60
N THR A 746 -3.03 6.32 4.85
CA THR A 746 -3.60 7.06 5.98
C THR A 746 -2.90 8.39 6.21
N ASN A 747 -1.58 8.48 5.94
CA ASN A 747 -0.87 9.76 5.96
C ASN A 747 -1.39 10.71 4.87
N ALA A 748 -1.64 10.22 3.66
CA ALA A 748 -2.27 11.00 2.59
C ALA A 748 -3.67 11.50 2.97
N LEU A 749 -4.50 10.66 3.61
CA LEU A 749 -5.83 11.03 4.07
C LEU A 749 -5.86 12.15 5.13
N ARG A 750 -4.74 12.41 5.84
CA ARG A 750 -4.63 13.54 6.78
C ARG A 750 -4.79 14.89 6.09
N LEU A 751 -4.49 14.98 4.78
CA LEU A 751 -4.67 16.20 3.99
C LEU A 751 -6.14 16.68 3.97
N ARG A 752 -7.12 15.79 4.15
CA ARG A 752 -8.55 16.17 4.25
C ARG A 752 -8.85 17.10 5.42
N ARG A 753 -8.03 17.05 6.48
CA ARG A 753 -8.19 17.90 7.66
C ARG A 753 -7.56 19.28 7.49
N PHE A 754 -7.01 19.59 6.31
CA PHE A 754 -6.48 20.91 6.00
C PHE A 754 -7.60 21.97 6.10
N ARG A 755 -7.26 23.10 6.71
CA ARG A 755 -8.13 24.28 6.84
C ARG A 755 -7.37 25.50 6.35
N ARG A 756 -8.10 26.51 5.85
CA ARG A 756 -7.49 27.78 5.46
C ARG A 756 -6.72 28.36 6.66
N PRO A 757 -5.48 28.82 6.47
CA PRO A 757 -4.73 29.50 7.52
C PRO A 757 -5.45 30.81 7.91
N GLU A 758 -5.84 30.94 9.18
CA GLU A 758 -6.54 32.14 9.66
C GLU A 758 -5.60 33.33 9.84
N THR A 759 -4.32 33.08 10.17
CA THR A 759 -3.33 34.13 10.44
C THR A 759 -1.93 33.77 9.95
N ALA A 760 -1.10 34.80 9.73
CA ALA A 760 0.32 34.65 9.41
C ALA A 760 1.11 33.82 10.45
N ALA A 761 0.71 33.88 11.73
CA ALA A 761 1.33 33.10 12.80
C ALA A 761 1.10 31.58 12.66
N ALA A 762 -0.05 31.17 12.14
CA ALA A 762 -0.38 29.75 11.92
C ALA A 762 0.53 29.10 10.84
N LEU A 763 1.12 29.90 9.96
CA LEU A 763 1.99 29.46 8.86
C LEU A 763 3.44 29.20 9.30
N ARG A 764 3.81 29.57 10.53
CA ARG A 764 5.11 29.26 11.15
C ARG A 764 4.93 28.17 12.22
N PRO A 765 4.81 26.88 11.85
CA PRO A 765 4.54 25.83 12.82
C PRO A 765 5.70 25.71 13.82
N ARG A 766 5.35 25.69 15.11
CA ARG A 766 6.29 25.41 16.22
C ARG A 766 6.95 24.04 16.03
N LEU A 767 8.16 23.86 16.55
CA LEU A 767 8.95 22.63 16.41
C LEU A 767 8.16 21.36 16.83
N GLY A 768 7.33 21.47 17.88
CA GLY A 768 6.44 20.39 18.33
C GLY A 768 5.38 19.96 17.29
N ALA A 769 4.85 20.89 16.49
CA ALA A 769 3.91 20.55 15.42
C ALA A 769 4.59 19.79 14.27
N ARG A 770 5.86 20.11 13.97
CA ARG A 770 6.67 19.36 12.99
C ARG A 770 7.00 17.95 13.49
N LEU A 771 7.30 17.79 14.78
CA LEU A 771 7.52 16.47 15.39
C LEU A 771 6.24 15.63 15.40
N GLY A 772 5.08 16.24 15.66
CA GLY A 772 3.77 15.58 15.61
C GLY A 772 3.40 15.02 14.22
N GLU A 773 3.96 15.57 13.14
CA GLU A 773 3.74 15.04 11.79
C GLU A 773 4.40 13.68 11.57
N TRP A 774 5.62 13.50 12.09
CA TRP A 774 6.37 12.24 12.06
C TRP A 774 5.93 11.26 13.15
N ALA A 775 5.40 11.75 14.27
CA ALA A 775 4.89 10.91 15.35
C ALA A 775 3.80 9.93 14.87
N TYR A 776 2.99 10.33 13.89
CA TYR A 776 1.99 9.43 13.29
C TYR A 776 2.64 8.24 12.58
N LEU A 777 3.59 8.50 11.67
CA LEU A 777 4.30 7.45 10.94
C LEU A 777 5.11 6.57 11.91
N THR A 778 5.76 7.20 12.89
CA THR A 778 6.52 6.51 13.94
C THR A 778 5.61 5.61 14.79
N GLY A 779 4.40 6.06 15.12
CA GLY A 779 3.42 5.28 15.86
C GLY A 779 2.90 4.08 15.06
N VAL A 780 2.67 4.25 13.76
CA VAL A 780 2.31 3.13 12.87
C VAL A 780 3.48 2.14 12.73
N ALA A 781 4.72 2.64 12.68
CA ALA A 781 5.92 1.81 12.68
C ALA A 781 6.06 0.99 13.96
N ALA A 782 5.89 1.63 15.12
CA ALA A 782 5.96 0.99 16.42
C ALA A 782 4.89 -0.09 16.55
N LEU A 783 3.67 0.17 16.06
CA LEU A 783 2.60 -0.83 16.02
C LEU A 783 2.98 -2.00 15.10
N ALA A 784 3.53 -1.74 13.90
CA ALA A 784 3.96 -2.78 12.98
C ALA A 784 5.08 -3.65 13.57
N LEU A 785 6.06 -3.04 14.24
CA LEU A 785 7.12 -3.73 14.94
C LEU A 785 6.59 -4.53 16.14
N ALA A 786 5.64 -3.98 16.91
CA ALA A 786 5.01 -4.68 18.03
C ALA A 786 4.22 -5.90 17.55
N VAL A 787 3.47 -5.78 16.46
CA VAL A 787 2.75 -6.89 15.83
C VAL A 787 3.74 -7.93 15.32
N GLY A 788 4.80 -7.52 14.61
CA GLY A 788 5.84 -8.43 14.12
C GLY A 788 6.58 -9.15 15.24
N ALA A 789 6.93 -8.45 16.32
CA ALA A 789 7.55 -9.03 17.51
C ALA A 789 6.59 -10.01 18.21
N GLY A 790 5.30 -9.69 18.28
CA GLY A 790 4.26 -10.58 18.82
C GLY A 790 4.14 -11.87 18.02
N PHE A 791 4.10 -11.80 16.68
CA PHE A 791 4.09 -12.99 15.82
C PHE A 791 5.40 -13.79 15.94
N THR A 792 6.54 -13.11 16.00
CA THR A 792 7.84 -13.79 16.20
C THR A 792 7.87 -14.54 17.53
N ALA A 793 7.40 -13.91 18.62
CA ALA A 793 7.29 -14.55 19.92
C ALA A 793 6.34 -15.76 19.88
N LEU A 794 5.18 -15.63 19.22
CA LEU A 794 4.20 -16.70 19.07
C LEU A 794 4.78 -17.88 18.27
N SER A 795 5.53 -17.61 17.19
CA SER A 795 6.16 -18.64 16.35
C SER A 795 7.23 -19.45 17.09
N ARG A 796 7.78 -18.92 18.20
CA ARG A 796 8.79 -19.58 19.04
C ARG A 796 8.19 -20.36 20.21
N THR A 797 6.87 -20.43 20.33
CA THR A 797 6.21 -21.20 21.39
C THR A 797 6.25 -22.70 21.10
N ASP A 798 6.21 -23.53 22.15
CA ASP A 798 6.18 -25.00 22.00
C ASP A 798 4.96 -25.49 21.20
N ALA A 799 3.83 -24.77 21.29
CA ALA A 799 2.65 -25.06 20.47
C ALA A 799 2.93 -24.86 18.97
N ALA A 800 3.59 -23.75 18.60
CA ALA A 800 3.98 -23.50 17.22
C ALA A 800 5.06 -24.48 16.73
N ALA A 801 6.00 -24.87 17.60
CA ALA A 801 7.02 -25.87 17.28
C ALA A 801 6.44 -27.29 17.08
N ARG A 802 5.30 -27.58 17.71
CA ARG A 802 4.51 -28.82 17.55
C ARG A 802 3.41 -28.74 16.47
N GLY A 803 3.16 -27.57 15.90
CA GLY A 803 2.23 -27.41 14.78
C GLY A 803 2.79 -27.95 13.47
N MET A 804 1.96 -28.07 12.43
CA MET A 804 2.31 -28.69 11.13
C MET A 804 3.56 -28.11 10.43
N ASN A 805 3.92 -26.88 10.77
CA ASN A 805 5.08 -26.15 10.24
C ASN A 805 6.28 -26.08 11.21
N GLY A 806 6.16 -26.65 12.41
CA GLY A 806 7.19 -26.59 13.45
C GLY A 806 8.26 -27.69 13.31
N VAL A 807 9.48 -27.40 13.80
CA VAL A 807 10.63 -28.32 13.75
C VAL A 807 10.35 -29.62 14.50
N LEU A 808 9.64 -29.57 15.63
CA LEU A 808 9.34 -30.75 16.46
C LEU A 808 8.27 -31.65 15.85
N ALA A 809 7.25 -31.09 15.18
CA ALA A 809 6.26 -31.88 14.44
C ALA A 809 6.91 -32.66 13.29
N TRP A 810 7.89 -32.04 12.62
CA TRP A 810 8.62 -32.69 11.54
C TRP A 810 9.62 -33.73 12.05
N THR A 811 10.38 -33.49 13.13
CA THR A 811 11.26 -34.52 13.70
C THR A 811 10.49 -35.68 14.33
N GLN A 812 9.28 -35.46 14.83
CA GLN A 812 8.35 -36.54 15.20
C GLN A 812 7.88 -37.36 13.99
N ASN A 813 7.71 -36.74 12.82
CA ASN A 813 7.20 -37.40 11.60
C ASN A 813 8.28 -37.85 10.59
N THR A 814 9.54 -37.44 10.71
CA THR A 814 10.64 -37.80 9.76
C THR A 814 11.60 -38.85 10.30
N GLY A 815 11.09 -39.74 11.15
CA GLY A 815 11.74 -41.02 11.48
C GLY A 815 11.61 -42.13 10.43
N MET A 816 11.08 -41.85 9.22
CA MET A 816 10.49 -42.73 8.17
C MET A 816 8.95 -42.56 8.12
N PRO A 817 8.32 -42.57 6.93
CA PRO A 817 6.91 -42.25 6.78
C PRO A 817 6.02 -43.38 7.30
N MET A 818 5.31 -43.13 8.40
CA MET A 818 4.13 -43.89 8.78
C MET A 818 2.89 -43.19 8.24
N ARG A 819 2.06 -43.93 7.50
CA ARG A 819 0.65 -43.57 7.29
C ARG A 819 -0.15 -43.89 8.57
N PRO A 820 -1.23 -43.15 8.88
CA PRO A 820 -2.02 -43.32 10.10
C PRO A 820 -3.00 -44.50 10.06
N ALA A 821 -2.50 -45.68 9.72
CA ALA A 821 -3.18 -46.95 10.02
C ALA A 821 -2.28 -47.92 10.80
N MET A 822 -1.08 -47.51 11.23
CA MET A 822 -0.12 -48.43 11.87
C MET A 822 0.66 -47.83 13.06
N SER A 823 0.10 -46.90 13.85
CA SER A 823 0.79 -46.41 15.07
C SER A 823 0.13 -46.81 16.38
N THR A 824 -0.75 -47.82 16.37
CA THR A 824 -0.93 -48.69 17.54
C THR A 824 -0.13 -49.96 17.27
N MET A 825 0.81 -50.26 18.17
CA MET A 825 1.72 -51.43 18.19
C MET A 825 3.12 -51.22 17.58
N MET A 826 4.03 -50.76 18.45
CA MET A 826 5.46 -51.09 18.38
C MET A 826 5.77 -52.38 19.16
N THR A 827 4.77 -53.26 19.33
CA THR A 827 4.98 -54.70 19.22
C THR A 827 4.88 -55.01 17.73
N ALA A 828 5.81 -55.81 17.21
CA ALA A 828 5.77 -56.33 15.86
C ALA A 828 4.39 -56.95 15.52
N GLU A 829 3.50 -56.22 14.84
CA GLU A 829 2.40 -56.88 14.10
C GLU A 829 2.89 -57.43 12.75
N THR A 830 4.07 -57.02 12.29
CA THR A 830 4.84 -57.81 11.32
C THR A 830 5.94 -58.54 12.06
N GLU A 831 5.71 -59.83 12.33
CA GLU A 831 6.75 -60.75 12.78
C GLU A 831 8.02 -60.55 11.94
N PRO A 832 9.21 -60.50 12.57
CA PRO A 832 10.47 -60.48 11.85
C PRO A 832 10.52 -61.63 10.85
N VAL A 833 11.03 -61.35 9.65
CA VAL A 833 11.22 -62.39 8.63
C VAL A 833 12.63 -62.95 8.70
N ASP A 834 12.76 -64.25 8.41
CA ASP A 834 14.07 -64.87 8.28
C ASP A 834 14.82 -64.28 7.08
N ALA A 835 16.17 -64.31 7.10
CA ALA A 835 16.99 -63.73 6.04
C ALA A 835 16.67 -64.31 4.65
N GLU A 836 16.36 -65.61 4.59
CA GLU A 836 16.00 -66.30 3.35
C GLU A 836 14.73 -65.72 2.72
N ASP A 837 13.69 -65.48 3.53
CA ASP A 837 12.42 -64.88 3.10
C ASP A 837 12.59 -63.41 2.70
N ALA A 838 13.52 -62.71 3.35
CA ALA A 838 13.92 -61.34 2.99
C ALA A 838 14.81 -61.28 1.73
N GLY A 839 15.13 -62.41 1.10
CA GLY A 839 15.95 -62.47 -0.11
C GLY A 839 17.42 -62.13 0.13
N VAL A 840 17.92 -62.28 1.36
CA VAL A 840 19.30 -61.98 1.76
C VAL A 840 19.98 -63.16 2.44
N ARG A 841 21.30 -63.21 2.37
CA ARG A 841 22.15 -64.15 3.09
C ARG A 841 23.01 -63.38 4.07
N VAL A 842 22.90 -63.74 5.35
CA VAL A 842 23.66 -63.14 6.46
C VAL A 842 24.71 -64.15 6.91
N ASP A 843 25.99 -63.79 6.79
CA ASP A 843 27.12 -64.59 7.27
C ASP A 843 27.77 -63.91 8.48
N VAL A 844 27.73 -64.53 9.65
CA VAL A 844 28.46 -64.08 10.85
C VAL A 844 29.78 -64.85 10.93
N ARG A 845 30.91 -64.13 10.83
CA ARG A 845 32.26 -64.71 10.87
C ARG A 845 32.98 -64.32 12.16
N LEU A 846 33.49 -65.34 12.84
CA LEU A 846 34.36 -65.17 14.01
C LEU A 846 35.81 -65.52 13.63
N PRO A 847 36.80 -64.85 14.23
CA PRO A 847 38.19 -65.26 14.15
C PRO A 847 38.37 -66.72 14.63
N ALA A 848 39.36 -67.44 14.08
CA ALA A 848 39.60 -68.83 14.46
C ALA A 848 40.21 -68.97 15.87
N ASP A 849 40.72 -67.88 16.45
CA ASP A 849 41.48 -67.81 17.69
C ASP A 849 40.72 -67.12 18.84
N VAL A 850 39.38 -67.10 18.79
CA VAL A 850 38.56 -66.50 19.86
C VAL A 850 38.76 -67.26 21.17
N LEU A 851 39.28 -66.55 22.18
CA LEU A 851 39.47 -67.05 23.54
C LEU A 851 38.42 -66.45 24.49
N PRO A 852 37.84 -67.25 25.40
CA PRO A 852 37.00 -66.73 26.47
C PRO A 852 37.66 -65.60 27.26
N GLY A 853 36.89 -64.58 27.61
CA GLY A 853 37.33 -63.41 28.37
C GLY A 853 38.14 -62.37 27.58
N ARG A 854 38.44 -62.61 26.29
CA ARG A 854 39.12 -61.64 25.42
C ARG A 854 38.17 -61.03 24.39
N PRO A 855 38.31 -59.73 24.05
CA PRO A 855 37.54 -59.12 22.99
C PRO A 855 37.85 -59.77 21.63
N ALA A 856 36.82 -60.09 20.87
CA ALA A 856 36.90 -60.61 19.51
C ALA A 856 36.08 -59.74 18.56
N THR A 857 36.62 -59.44 17.38
CA THR A 857 35.89 -58.72 16.33
C THR A 857 35.06 -59.69 15.51
N ILE A 858 33.74 -59.56 15.59
CA ILE A 858 32.76 -60.29 14.80
C ILE A 858 32.48 -59.48 13.54
N ARG A 859 32.53 -60.15 12.38
CA ARG A 859 32.17 -59.56 11.09
C ARG A 859 30.88 -60.17 10.57
N VAL A 860 29.86 -59.34 10.37
CA VAL A 860 28.60 -59.70 9.72
C VAL A 860 28.67 -59.28 8.25
N ARG A 861 28.40 -60.20 7.33
CA ARG A 861 28.33 -59.91 5.90
C ARG A 861 26.93 -60.20 5.38
N ILE A 862 26.30 -59.19 4.79
CA ILE A 862 24.97 -59.28 4.20
C ILE A 862 25.10 -59.22 2.68
N THR A 863 24.61 -60.26 2.02
CA THR A 863 24.60 -60.38 0.56
C THR A 863 23.20 -60.68 0.05
N ASP A 864 22.89 -60.22 -1.14
CA ASP A 864 21.67 -60.58 -1.86
C ASP A 864 21.68 -62.09 -2.17
N ALA A 865 20.60 -62.80 -1.86
CA ALA A 865 20.57 -64.27 -1.89
C ALA A 865 20.71 -64.84 -3.31
N GLU A 866 20.18 -64.13 -4.31
CA GLU A 866 20.17 -64.54 -5.72
C GLU A 866 21.45 -64.13 -6.46
N SER A 867 21.87 -62.88 -6.33
CA SER A 867 23.01 -62.32 -7.06
C SER A 867 24.35 -62.46 -6.34
N GLY A 868 24.35 -62.75 -5.03
CA GLY A 868 25.56 -62.83 -4.20
C GLY A 868 26.29 -61.50 -4.00
N ARG A 869 25.70 -60.38 -4.46
CA ARG A 869 26.28 -59.04 -4.33
C ARG A 869 26.05 -58.49 -2.91
N PRO A 870 26.95 -57.62 -2.39
CA PRO A 870 26.74 -57.03 -1.08
C PRO A 870 25.53 -56.10 -1.04
N VAL A 871 24.73 -56.22 0.02
CA VAL A 871 23.55 -55.36 0.28
C VAL A 871 24.03 -53.96 0.68
N ARG A 872 23.49 -52.92 0.04
CA ARG A 872 23.93 -51.51 0.23
C ARG A 872 22.88 -50.61 0.85
N ASP A 873 21.68 -51.13 1.01
CA ASP A 873 20.47 -50.45 1.44
C ASP A 873 20.07 -50.90 2.84
N VAL A 874 20.98 -51.41 3.67
CA VAL A 874 20.72 -51.53 5.12
C VAL A 874 20.41 -50.14 5.67
N GLY A 875 19.28 -49.99 6.36
CA GLY A 875 18.82 -48.77 7.00
C GLY A 875 19.27 -48.71 8.46
N ARG A 876 19.19 -47.53 9.08
CA ARG A 876 19.25 -47.44 10.53
C ARG A 876 17.85 -47.66 11.10
N SER A 877 17.75 -48.52 12.10
CA SER A 877 16.60 -48.72 12.96
C SER A 877 17.03 -48.28 14.37
N HIS A 878 16.26 -47.42 15.03
CA HIS A 878 16.53 -47.03 16.43
C HIS A 878 17.98 -46.50 16.66
N ASP A 879 18.48 -45.61 15.79
CA ASP A 879 19.88 -45.11 15.76
C ASP A 879 21.00 -46.14 15.50
N ALA A 880 20.69 -47.44 15.37
CA ALA A 880 21.63 -48.51 15.06
C ALA A 880 21.45 -49.04 13.63
N TRP A 881 22.53 -49.54 13.02
CA TRP A 881 22.43 -50.21 11.70
C TRP A 881 21.91 -51.64 11.81
N MET A 882 22.15 -52.27 12.96
CA MET A 882 21.89 -53.67 13.24
C MET A 882 21.97 -53.86 14.75
N HIS A 883 21.09 -54.68 15.31
CA HIS A 883 21.27 -55.26 16.62
C HIS A 883 21.90 -56.64 16.47
N LEU A 884 22.96 -56.90 17.23
CA LEU A 884 23.56 -58.22 17.38
C LEU A 884 23.43 -58.62 18.85
N ILE A 885 22.59 -59.62 19.09
CA ILE A 885 22.34 -60.16 20.42
C ILE A 885 23.05 -61.51 20.52
N ALA A 886 23.98 -61.65 21.46
CA ALA A 886 24.68 -62.90 21.72
C ALA A 886 24.31 -63.43 23.10
N VAL A 887 23.78 -64.65 23.15
CA VAL A 887 23.36 -65.32 24.39
C VAL A 887 24.01 -66.69 24.45
N ARG A 888 24.47 -67.12 25.63
CA ARG A 888 24.91 -68.51 25.81
C ARG A 888 23.69 -69.44 25.75
N ASP A 889 23.84 -70.66 25.25
CA ASP A 889 22.71 -71.59 25.08
C ASP A 889 21.96 -71.94 26.38
N ASP A 890 22.61 -71.79 27.55
CA ASP A 890 22.01 -71.91 28.88
C ASP A 890 21.48 -70.59 29.47
N LEU A 891 21.49 -69.51 28.69
CA LEU A 891 21.07 -68.15 29.04
C LEU A 891 21.88 -67.48 30.17
N ALA A 892 23.07 -67.99 30.50
CA ALA A 892 23.86 -67.44 31.61
C ALA A 892 24.59 -66.13 31.27
N SER A 893 24.86 -65.86 29.99
CA SER A 893 25.47 -64.60 29.54
C SER A 893 24.69 -63.99 28.39
N PHE A 894 24.62 -62.66 28.38
CA PHE A 894 23.90 -61.85 27.40
C PHE A 894 24.75 -60.67 26.98
N ALA A 895 24.77 -60.36 25.70
CA ALA A 895 25.33 -59.13 25.17
C ALA A 895 24.47 -58.60 24.03
N HIS A 896 24.16 -57.31 24.06
CA HIS A 896 23.47 -56.58 23.00
C HIS A 896 24.40 -55.50 22.48
N VAL A 897 24.87 -55.67 21.25
CA VAL A 897 25.88 -54.81 20.62
C VAL A 897 25.42 -54.37 19.24
N HIS A 898 26.00 -53.29 18.72
CA HIS A 898 25.56 -52.65 17.48
C HIS A 898 26.68 -52.62 16.44
N PRO A 899 26.71 -53.56 15.50
CA PRO A 899 27.68 -53.57 14.41
C PRO A 899 27.71 -52.28 13.61
N GLN A 900 28.92 -51.82 13.28
CA GLN A 900 29.16 -50.62 12.50
C GLN A 900 29.58 -50.99 11.08
N PRO A 901 29.18 -50.22 10.05
CA PRO A 901 29.61 -50.46 8.68
C PRO A 901 31.13 -50.53 8.56
N ALA A 902 31.64 -51.61 7.96
CA ALA A 902 33.05 -51.78 7.68
C ALA A 902 33.45 -51.08 6.37
N ALA A 903 34.73 -51.17 5.99
CA ALA A 903 35.24 -50.52 4.78
C ALA A 903 34.63 -51.06 3.48
N ARG A 904 34.07 -52.28 3.48
CA ARG A 904 33.42 -52.89 2.32
C ARG A 904 31.91 -52.79 2.44
N PRO A 905 31.19 -52.45 1.35
CA PRO A 905 29.72 -52.42 1.37
C PRO A 905 29.15 -53.78 1.79
N GLY A 906 28.11 -53.77 2.62
CA GLY A 906 27.45 -54.98 3.13
C GLY A 906 28.23 -55.73 4.23
N GLU A 907 29.38 -55.23 4.68
CA GLU A 907 30.09 -55.77 5.84
C GLU A 907 29.91 -54.85 7.05
N PHE A 908 29.72 -55.44 8.24
CA PHE A 908 29.58 -54.75 9.52
C PHE A 908 30.47 -55.41 10.56
N ASP A 909 31.21 -54.61 11.32
CA ASP A 909 32.14 -55.08 12.35
C ASP A 909 31.64 -54.66 13.74
N VAL A 910 31.77 -55.56 14.72
CA VAL A 910 31.56 -55.27 16.14
C VAL A 910 32.56 -56.02 16.99
N THR A 911 33.00 -55.42 18.09
CA THR A 911 33.84 -56.11 19.07
C THR A 911 32.98 -56.63 20.21
N LEU A 912 33.05 -57.93 20.48
CA LEU A 912 32.32 -58.61 21.55
C LEU A 912 33.26 -59.49 22.36
N THR A 913 33.07 -59.54 23.69
CA THR A 913 33.81 -60.45 24.57
C THR A 913 32.89 -61.58 25.02
N PHE A 914 33.27 -62.82 24.75
CA PHE A 914 32.56 -64.01 25.23
C PHE A 914 33.13 -64.41 26.60
N PRO A 915 32.38 -64.31 27.71
CA PRO A 915 32.97 -64.43 29.05
C PRO A 915 33.46 -65.83 29.41
N THR A 916 32.92 -66.88 28.77
CA THR A 916 33.17 -68.29 29.10
C THR A 916 33.22 -69.14 27.84
N PRO A 917 33.89 -70.30 27.84
CA PRO A 917 33.73 -71.26 26.76
C PRO A 917 32.28 -71.77 26.70
N GLY A 918 31.81 -72.20 25.53
CA GLY A 918 30.47 -72.73 25.36
C GLY A 918 29.86 -72.49 23.98
N ARG A 919 28.60 -72.90 23.83
CA ARG A 919 27.78 -72.61 22.64
C ARG A 919 27.02 -71.30 22.85
N TYR A 920 27.04 -70.46 21.83
CA TYR A 920 26.39 -69.16 21.81
C TYR A 920 25.38 -69.09 20.68
N ILE A 921 24.18 -68.62 20.99
CA ILE A 921 23.14 -68.28 20.03
C ILE A 921 23.27 -66.79 19.76
N VAL A 922 23.54 -66.43 18.51
CA VAL A 922 23.67 -65.05 18.06
C VAL A 922 22.53 -64.71 17.11
N HIS A 923 21.76 -63.68 17.45
CA HIS A 923 20.73 -63.12 16.62
C HIS A 923 21.22 -61.82 15.99
N THR A 924 21.12 -61.71 14.66
CA THR A 924 21.26 -60.43 13.96
C THR A 924 19.89 -59.93 13.56
N GLU A 925 19.60 -58.69 13.86
CA GLU A 925 18.37 -58.01 13.51
C GLU A 925 18.70 -56.68 12.83
N PHE A 926 18.20 -56.48 11.62
CA PHE A 926 18.40 -55.24 10.87
C PHE A 926 17.25 -54.99 9.91
N ARG A 927 17.19 -53.78 9.37
CA ARG A 927 16.15 -53.37 8.42
C ARG A 927 16.75 -52.88 7.12
N ARG A 928 16.11 -53.15 5.99
CA ARG A 928 16.46 -52.51 4.70
C ARG A 928 15.74 -51.18 4.55
N LYS A 929 16.34 -50.24 3.82
CA LYS A 929 15.80 -48.89 3.60
C LYS A 929 14.48 -48.99 2.84
N GLY A 930 13.40 -48.53 3.47
CA GLY A 930 12.06 -48.51 2.87
C GLY A 930 11.24 -49.78 3.11
N GLU A 931 11.78 -50.78 3.82
CA GLU A 931 11.03 -51.94 4.29
C GLU A 931 10.54 -51.72 5.73
N LEU A 932 9.39 -52.30 6.09
CA LEU A 932 8.76 -52.14 7.42
C LEU A 932 9.09 -53.28 8.39
N THR A 933 9.50 -54.44 7.86
CA THR A 933 9.78 -55.65 8.64
C THR A 933 11.26 -55.76 8.94
N ASP A 934 11.60 -56.17 10.16
CA ASP A 934 12.98 -56.47 10.53
C ASP A 934 13.36 -57.86 10.00
N VAL A 935 14.60 -57.97 9.54
CA VAL A 935 15.21 -59.23 9.12
C VAL A 935 15.94 -59.80 10.33
N LEU A 936 15.46 -60.93 10.83
CA LEU A 936 16.04 -61.64 11.95
C LEU A 936 16.76 -62.90 11.43
N GLN A 937 17.98 -63.14 11.90
CA GLN A 937 18.69 -64.38 11.58
C GLN A 937 19.39 -64.92 12.83
N ARG A 938 19.20 -66.22 13.08
CA ARG A 938 19.90 -66.98 14.11
C ARG A 938 21.21 -67.56 13.55
N HIS A 939 22.25 -67.52 14.38
CA HIS A 939 23.55 -68.15 14.16
C HIS A 939 23.99 -68.89 15.42
N ASP A 940 24.38 -70.15 15.29
CA ASP A 940 24.97 -70.92 16.38
C ASP A 940 26.49 -70.89 16.27
N LEU A 941 27.16 -70.46 17.34
CA LEU A 941 28.60 -70.29 17.42
C LEU A 941 29.17 -71.14 18.56
N VAL A 942 30.41 -71.60 18.39
CA VAL A 942 31.16 -72.30 19.44
C VAL A 942 32.39 -71.48 19.77
N VAL A 943 32.58 -71.18 21.06
CA VAL A 943 33.73 -70.44 21.58
C VAL A 943 34.45 -71.32 22.59
N GLY A 944 35.73 -71.61 22.37
CA GLY A 944 36.50 -72.53 23.22
C GLY A 944 36.00 -73.99 23.15
N ASP A 945 36.31 -74.79 24.18
CA ASP A 945 35.84 -76.18 24.30
C ASP A 945 34.52 -76.23 25.10
N PRO A 946 33.38 -76.58 24.48
CA PRO A 946 32.09 -76.64 25.16
C PRO A 946 31.97 -77.76 26.20
N ALA A 947 32.93 -78.71 26.28
CA ALA A 947 32.88 -79.82 27.24
C ALA A 947 33.12 -79.40 28.71
N GLU A 948 33.63 -78.19 28.97
CA GLU A 948 33.99 -77.75 30.33
C GLU A 948 32.85 -77.14 31.17
N VAL A 949 31.61 -77.03 30.64
CA VAL A 949 30.57 -76.20 31.27
C VAL A 949 29.32 -76.99 31.72
N ILE A 950 28.92 -76.76 32.97
CA ILE A 950 27.68 -77.30 33.56
C ILE A 950 26.50 -76.42 33.14
N HIS A 951 25.55 -76.97 32.38
CA HIS A 951 24.29 -76.29 32.07
C HIS A 951 23.45 -76.07 33.34
N GLN A 952 23.32 -74.82 33.78
CA GLN A 952 22.35 -74.46 34.81
C GLN A 952 21.10 -73.89 34.15
N ARG A 953 19.97 -74.58 34.30
CA ARG A 953 18.69 -74.04 33.82
C ARG A 953 18.33 -72.78 34.61
N PRO A 954 17.85 -71.70 33.97
CA PRO A 954 17.42 -70.50 34.66
C PRO A 954 16.38 -70.84 35.74
N VAL A 955 16.61 -70.36 36.96
CA VAL A 955 15.62 -70.42 38.05
C VAL A 955 14.77 -69.15 37.97
N VAL A 956 13.46 -69.27 38.23
CA VAL A 956 12.56 -68.11 38.32
C VAL A 956 13.14 -67.09 39.27
N SER A 957 13.32 -65.86 38.79
CA SER A 957 13.90 -64.81 39.60
C SER A 957 12.85 -64.20 40.51
N GLY A 958 13.27 -63.54 41.59
CA GLY A 958 12.40 -62.59 42.27
C GLY A 958 11.89 -61.51 41.30
N ARG A 959 10.75 -60.89 41.63
CA ARG A 959 10.19 -59.76 40.87
C ARG A 959 10.96 -58.45 41.05
N GLN A 960 12.06 -58.48 41.80
CA GLN A 960 12.91 -57.34 42.07
C GLN A 960 14.38 -57.73 41.88
N GLN A 961 15.15 -56.87 41.21
CA GLN A 961 16.59 -57.00 41.01
C GLN A 961 17.29 -55.72 41.47
N VAL A 962 18.54 -55.83 41.91
CA VAL A 962 19.40 -54.67 42.19
C VAL A 962 20.63 -54.76 41.29
N VAL A 963 20.81 -53.79 40.40
CA VAL A 963 21.92 -53.71 39.45
C VAL A 963 22.51 -52.31 39.53
N ASP A 964 23.83 -52.21 39.75
CA ASP A 964 24.58 -50.95 39.80
C ASP A 964 23.97 -49.88 40.71
N GLY A 965 23.45 -50.28 41.88
CA GLY A 965 22.83 -49.36 42.84
C GLY A 965 21.38 -48.95 42.53
N VAL A 966 20.80 -49.48 41.46
CA VAL A 966 19.40 -49.26 41.07
C VAL A 966 18.57 -50.52 41.38
N ARG A 967 17.46 -50.33 42.11
CA ARG A 967 16.45 -51.35 42.33
C ARG A 967 15.42 -51.26 41.21
N VAL A 968 15.25 -52.36 40.49
CA VAL A 968 14.26 -52.48 39.42
C VAL A 968 13.26 -53.57 39.78
N THR A 969 11.97 -53.25 39.73
CA THR A 969 10.86 -54.19 39.98
C THR A 969 10.11 -54.43 38.67
N LEU A 970 9.78 -55.70 38.39
CA LEU A 970 8.99 -56.11 37.23
C LEU A 970 7.59 -56.56 37.67
N ASP A 971 6.62 -55.64 37.54
CA ASP A 971 5.20 -55.89 37.81
C ASP A 971 4.52 -56.49 36.56
N GLY A 972 3.49 -57.33 36.74
CA GLY A 972 2.74 -58.00 35.65
C GLY A 972 2.84 -59.53 35.66
N THR A 973 1.98 -60.24 34.93
CA THR A 973 2.02 -61.71 34.81
C THR A 973 2.31 -62.14 33.37
N ALA A 974 3.14 -63.17 33.22
CA ALA A 974 3.46 -63.76 31.93
C ALA A 974 2.35 -64.76 31.55
N ASN A 975 1.63 -64.48 30.47
CA ASN A 975 0.60 -65.34 29.87
C ASN A 975 0.95 -65.58 28.39
N VAL A 976 0.59 -66.76 27.87
CA VAL A 976 0.76 -67.10 26.45
C VAL A 976 -0.11 -66.20 25.57
N GLY A 977 0.43 -65.71 24.45
CA GLY A 977 -0.26 -64.87 23.46
C GLY A 977 -0.25 -63.36 23.74
N GLY A 978 0.25 -62.93 24.90
CA GLY A 978 0.48 -61.51 25.19
C GLY A 978 0.46 -61.17 26.68
N SER A 979 1.43 -60.38 27.12
CA SER A 979 1.60 -59.94 28.51
C SER A 979 1.95 -58.47 28.59
N ARG A 980 1.45 -57.79 29.62
CA ARG A 980 1.85 -56.43 29.97
C ARG A 980 2.68 -56.46 31.25
N PHE A 981 3.86 -55.88 31.18
CA PHE A 981 4.74 -55.66 32.31
C PHE A 981 4.95 -54.17 32.55
N THR A 982 5.31 -53.83 33.79
CA THR A 982 5.76 -52.48 34.15
C THR A 982 7.09 -52.59 34.90
N TYR A 983 8.13 -51.94 34.38
CA TYR A 983 9.40 -51.76 35.06
C TYR A 983 9.33 -50.53 35.95
N ARG A 984 9.61 -50.71 37.26
CA ARG A 984 9.69 -49.60 38.22
C ARG A 984 11.12 -49.40 38.69
N PHE A 985 11.62 -48.18 38.63
CA PHE A 985 13.00 -47.82 38.95
C PHE A 985 13.08 -47.00 40.24
N ALA A 986 13.89 -47.45 41.19
CA ALA A 986 14.18 -46.74 42.42
C ALA A 986 15.66 -46.85 42.81
N ASP A 987 16.17 -45.83 43.51
CA ASP A 987 17.50 -45.89 44.11
C ASP A 987 17.55 -46.99 45.19
N ALA A 988 18.52 -47.90 45.11
CA ALA A 988 18.53 -49.10 45.96
C ALA A 988 18.82 -48.78 47.44
N ALA A 989 19.55 -47.70 47.72
CA ALA A 989 19.96 -47.30 49.06
C ALA A 989 18.91 -46.43 49.77
N THR A 990 18.27 -45.52 49.04
CA THR A 990 17.33 -44.52 49.57
C THR A 990 15.86 -44.88 49.32
N GLY A 991 15.58 -45.78 48.36
CA GLY A 991 14.22 -46.15 47.96
C GLY A 991 13.46 -45.07 47.18
N ARG A 992 14.11 -43.96 46.82
CA ARG A 992 13.47 -42.89 46.05
C ARG A 992 13.24 -43.31 44.60
N PRO A 993 12.05 -43.04 44.01
CA PRO A 993 11.81 -43.32 42.60
C PRO A 993 12.78 -42.54 41.71
N LEU A 994 13.28 -43.17 40.64
CA LEU A 994 14.17 -42.54 39.68
C LEU A 994 13.37 -41.90 38.55
N THR A 995 13.21 -40.59 38.61
CA THR A 995 12.62 -39.76 37.55
C THR A 995 13.75 -39.07 36.80
N GLY A 996 14.02 -39.46 35.55
CA GLY A 996 15.19 -38.95 34.81
C GLY A 996 15.89 -39.95 33.89
N LEU A 997 15.30 -41.12 33.65
CA LEU A 997 15.79 -42.07 32.66
C LEU A 997 15.82 -41.40 31.28
N ARG A 998 16.79 -41.74 30.44
CA ARG A 998 17.03 -41.09 29.14
C ARG A 998 16.88 -42.10 28.02
N PRO A 999 16.41 -41.70 26.82
CA PRO A 999 16.34 -42.58 25.64
C PRO A 999 17.65 -43.33 25.42
N TYR A 1000 17.56 -44.64 25.24
CA TYR A 1000 18.64 -45.50 24.81
C TYR A 1000 18.31 -45.98 23.41
N LEU A 1001 19.13 -45.61 22.42
CA LEU A 1001 18.92 -45.99 21.01
C LEU A 1001 17.50 -45.66 20.53
N ALA A 1002 17.05 -44.42 20.73
CA ALA A 1002 15.71 -43.96 20.35
C ALA A 1002 14.50 -44.72 20.96
N ALA A 1003 14.70 -45.56 21.98
CA ALA A 1003 13.63 -46.22 22.74
C ALA A 1003 13.69 -45.90 24.24
N ALA A 1004 12.58 -46.11 24.97
CA ALA A 1004 12.57 -45.87 26.41
C ALA A 1004 13.42 -46.92 27.17
N GLY A 1005 13.49 -48.12 26.61
CA GLY A 1005 14.36 -49.22 26.98
C GLY A 1005 14.27 -50.34 25.94
N HIS A 1006 15.30 -51.16 25.85
CA HIS A 1006 15.33 -52.34 24.97
C HIS A 1006 15.21 -53.60 25.81
N VAL A 1007 14.28 -54.50 25.46
CA VAL A 1007 14.01 -55.71 26.22
C VAL A 1007 14.09 -56.92 25.30
N VAL A 1008 15.03 -57.83 25.59
CA VAL A 1008 15.12 -59.11 24.88
C VAL A 1008 14.41 -60.18 25.69
N VAL A 1009 13.52 -60.92 25.05
CA VAL A 1009 12.77 -62.06 25.62
C VAL A 1009 13.20 -63.34 24.92
N MET A 1010 13.66 -64.34 25.68
CA MET A 1010 14.12 -65.62 25.13
C MET A 1010 13.59 -66.79 25.95
N SER A 1011 13.14 -67.85 25.28
CA SER A 1011 12.73 -69.08 25.98
C SER A 1011 13.93 -69.79 26.58
N ALA A 1012 13.73 -70.53 27.68
CA ALA A 1012 14.77 -71.33 28.32
C ALA A 1012 15.32 -72.46 27.42
N ALA A 1013 14.61 -72.83 26.35
CA ALA A 1013 15.07 -73.76 25.33
C ALA A 1013 15.85 -73.07 24.20
N GLY A 1014 15.86 -71.73 24.18
CA GLY A 1014 16.48 -70.92 23.14
C GLY A 1014 15.82 -71.07 21.76
N ASP A 1015 14.55 -71.50 21.72
CA ASP A 1015 13.78 -71.72 20.49
C ASP A 1015 12.87 -70.53 20.12
N SER A 1016 12.67 -69.57 21.02
CA SER A 1016 11.97 -68.31 20.73
C SER A 1016 12.83 -67.11 21.11
N PHE A 1017 12.75 -66.05 20.31
CA PHE A 1017 13.45 -64.79 20.51
C PHE A 1017 12.52 -63.63 20.14
N ALA A 1018 12.43 -62.62 21.00
CA ALA A 1018 11.79 -61.35 20.70
C ALA A 1018 12.64 -60.20 21.23
N HIS A 1019 12.69 -59.10 20.47
CA HIS A 1019 13.33 -57.85 20.86
C HIS A 1019 12.25 -56.76 20.89
N GLU A 1020 11.91 -56.35 22.10
CA GLU A 1020 10.78 -55.45 22.39
C GLU A 1020 11.29 -54.12 22.96
N HIS A 1021 10.42 -53.11 22.93
CA HIS A 1021 10.74 -51.78 23.45
C HIS A 1021 9.82 -51.41 24.60
N ALA A 1022 10.40 -50.79 25.64
CA ALA A 1022 9.60 -50.20 26.70
C ALA A 1022 8.93 -48.90 26.20
N GLU A 1023 7.70 -48.69 26.65
CA GLU A 1023 6.85 -47.55 26.34
C GLU A 1023 6.89 -46.52 27.48
N THR A 1024 6.68 -45.26 27.13
CA THR A 1024 6.56 -44.17 28.11
C THR A 1024 5.34 -43.31 27.78
N VAL A 1025 4.90 -42.51 28.75
CA VAL A 1025 3.73 -41.64 28.63
C VAL A 1025 4.10 -40.18 28.91
N ASP A 1026 3.38 -39.25 28.30
CA ASP A 1026 3.52 -37.81 28.57
C ASP A 1026 2.81 -37.37 29.86
N ALA A 1027 2.83 -36.05 30.12
CA ALA A 1027 2.20 -35.45 31.30
C ALA A 1027 0.67 -35.63 31.35
N ASP A 1028 0.03 -35.90 30.20
CA ASP A 1028 -1.41 -36.16 30.07
C ASP A 1028 -1.72 -37.67 30.02
N GLY A 1029 -0.72 -38.52 30.29
CA GLY A 1029 -0.83 -39.97 30.33
C GLY A 1029 -0.97 -40.64 28.96
N GLN A 1030 -0.65 -39.93 27.87
CA GLN A 1030 -0.68 -40.49 26.52
C GLN A 1030 0.64 -41.18 26.19
N PRO A 1031 0.63 -42.37 25.56
CA PRO A 1031 1.86 -43.03 25.14
C PRO A 1031 2.62 -42.17 24.13
N VAL A 1032 3.92 -41.97 24.37
CA VAL A 1032 4.80 -41.15 23.53
C VAL A 1032 6.11 -41.88 23.22
N PHE A 1033 6.68 -41.58 22.06
CA PHE A 1033 8.01 -42.06 21.68
C PHE A 1033 9.10 -41.40 22.52
N ALA A 1034 10.13 -42.18 22.86
CA ALA A 1034 11.30 -41.70 23.59
C ALA A 1034 12.25 -40.88 22.67
N LEU A 1035 12.01 -39.57 22.56
CA LEU A 1035 12.81 -38.69 21.70
C LEU A 1035 14.12 -38.22 22.38
N PRO A 1036 15.19 -37.97 21.61
CA PRO A 1036 16.43 -37.42 22.14
C PRO A 1036 16.21 -36.15 22.98
N GLY A 1037 16.76 -36.12 24.19
CA GLY A 1037 16.64 -34.98 25.11
C GLY A 1037 15.45 -35.05 26.07
N GLN A 1038 14.51 -35.98 25.88
CA GLN A 1038 13.47 -36.26 26.86
C GLN A 1038 13.99 -37.08 28.05
N THR A 1039 13.26 -37.00 29.16
CA THR A 1039 13.50 -37.79 30.37
C THR A 1039 12.20 -38.40 30.87
N TYR A 1040 12.24 -39.64 31.35
CA TYR A 1040 11.07 -40.40 31.80
C TYR A 1040 11.37 -41.19 33.09
N GLY A 1041 10.38 -41.96 33.55
CA GLY A 1041 10.42 -42.70 34.82
C GLY A 1041 9.46 -42.10 35.88
N PRO A 1042 9.22 -42.81 36.98
CA PRO A 1042 9.94 -44.00 37.43
C PRO A 1042 9.39 -45.32 36.88
N ASP A 1043 8.29 -45.28 36.12
CA ASP A 1043 7.61 -46.47 35.60
C ASP A 1043 7.70 -46.48 34.06
N LEU A 1044 8.00 -47.65 33.49
CA LEU A 1044 8.03 -47.90 32.05
C LEU A 1044 7.26 -49.16 31.72
N ASP A 1045 6.30 -49.08 30.81
CA ASP A 1045 5.48 -50.21 30.42
C ASP A 1045 6.15 -51.04 29.31
N LEU A 1046 5.85 -52.32 29.25
CA LEU A 1046 6.33 -53.24 28.23
C LEU A 1046 5.19 -54.18 27.83
N HIS A 1047 4.95 -54.31 26.53
CA HIS A 1047 4.17 -55.40 25.96
C HIS A 1047 5.13 -56.47 25.45
N ALA A 1048 4.90 -57.73 25.83
CA ALA A 1048 5.72 -58.85 25.39
C ALA A 1048 4.85 -60.07 25.12
N ASP A 1049 5.09 -60.74 24.00
CA ASP A 1049 4.40 -61.98 23.65
C ASP A 1049 5.20 -63.23 24.06
N PHE A 1050 4.49 -64.27 24.46
CA PHE A 1050 5.03 -65.59 24.79
C PHE A 1050 4.33 -66.65 23.94
N PRO A 1051 5.01 -67.24 22.95
CA PRO A 1051 4.35 -68.11 21.96
C PRO A 1051 3.86 -69.45 22.52
N ARG A 1052 4.48 -69.95 23.61
CA ARG A 1052 4.11 -71.22 24.26
C ARG A 1052 4.27 -71.16 25.79
N PRO A 1053 3.53 -71.99 26.54
CA PRO A 1053 3.77 -72.12 27.98
C PRO A 1053 5.20 -72.59 28.25
N GLY A 1054 5.88 -71.96 29.20
CA GLY A 1054 7.28 -72.29 29.46
C GLY A 1054 8.02 -71.21 30.26
N ARG A 1055 9.31 -71.44 30.49
CA ARG A 1055 10.18 -70.50 31.18
C ARG A 1055 10.87 -69.58 30.20
N TYR A 1056 10.90 -68.29 30.49
CA TYR A 1056 11.53 -67.25 29.67
C TYR A 1056 12.45 -66.37 30.49
N ARG A 1057 13.51 -65.87 29.86
CA ARG A 1057 14.46 -64.91 30.40
C ARG A 1057 14.27 -63.58 29.66
N LEU A 1058 14.11 -62.50 30.43
CA LEU A 1058 13.99 -61.13 29.94
C LEU A 1058 15.24 -60.36 30.34
N TRP A 1059 15.88 -59.66 29.41
CA TRP A 1059 16.96 -58.71 29.71
C TRP A 1059 16.55 -57.31 29.27
N GLY A 1060 16.30 -56.42 30.22
CA GLY A 1060 15.97 -55.02 29.95
C GLY A 1060 17.20 -54.11 30.07
N GLN A 1061 17.50 -53.37 29.00
CA GLN A 1061 18.54 -52.36 28.96
C GLN A 1061 17.95 -50.95 29.04
N PHE A 1062 18.40 -50.18 30.04
CA PHE A 1062 17.89 -48.84 30.31
C PHE A 1062 19.05 -47.87 30.57
N ARG A 1063 18.93 -46.64 30.07
CA ARG A 1063 19.93 -45.58 30.28
C ARG A 1063 19.49 -44.64 31.41
N LEU A 1064 20.33 -44.55 32.43
CA LEU A 1064 20.13 -43.70 33.60
C LEU A 1064 20.38 -42.21 33.29
N ALA A 1065 20.03 -41.34 34.23
CA ALA A 1065 20.19 -39.89 34.10
C ALA A 1065 21.64 -39.46 33.86
N ASP A 1066 22.61 -40.17 34.46
CA ASP A 1066 24.05 -39.95 34.31
C ASP A 1066 24.63 -40.48 32.98
N GLY A 1067 23.82 -41.16 32.17
CA GLY A 1067 24.20 -41.73 30.88
C GLY A 1067 24.69 -43.19 30.94
N HIS A 1068 24.83 -43.80 32.12
CA HIS A 1068 25.18 -45.21 32.24
C HIS A 1068 24.01 -46.11 31.81
N VAL A 1069 24.32 -47.24 31.16
CA VAL A 1069 23.32 -48.23 30.73
C VAL A 1069 23.37 -49.43 31.66
N ILE A 1070 22.24 -49.73 32.31
CA ILE A 1070 22.07 -50.92 33.15
C ILE A 1070 21.38 -52.03 32.36
N THR A 1071 21.75 -53.28 32.61
CA THR A 1071 21.07 -54.47 32.04
C THR A 1071 20.48 -55.29 33.18
N VAL A 1072 19.15 -55.44 33.20
CA VAL A 1072 18.43 -56.07 34.31
C VAL A 1072 17.79 -57.39 33.85
N PRO A 1073 18.18 -58.53 34.42
CA PRO A 1073 17.62 -59.82 34.04
C PRO A 1073 16.45 -60.27 34.91
N PHE A 1074 15.35 -60.72 34.31
CA PHE A 1074 14.23 -61.38 34.97
C PHE A 1074 13.95 -62.75 34.36
N THR A 1075 13.50 -63.72 35.16
CA THR A 1075 13.05 -65.03 34.69
C THR A 1075 11.62 -65.26 35.11
N VAL A 1076 10.74 -65.47 34.14
CA VAL A 1076 9.30 -65.63 34.33
C VAL A 1076 8.85 -66.99 33.77
N ASP A 1077 7.79 -67.55 34.34
CA ASP A 1077 7.11 -68.72 33.78
C ASP A 1077 5.80 -68.22 33.13
N ALA A 1078 5.72 -68.31 31.80
CA ALA A 1078 4.52 -68.00 31.03
C ALA A 1078 3.55 -69.18 31.11
N ARG A 1079 2.30 -68.89 31.47
CA ARG A 1079 1.23 -69.89 31.66
C ARG A 1079 0.16 -69.80 30.59
#